data_AF-A0A1G9Q5H3-F1
#
_entry.id   AF-A0A1G9Q5H3-F1
#
_cell.length_a   1.000
_cell.length_b   1.000
_cell.length_c   1.000
_cell.angle_alpha   90.00
_cell.angle_beta   90.00
_cell.angle_gamma   90.00
#
_symmetry.space_group_name_H-M   'P 1'
#
loop_
_entity.id
_entity.type
_entity.pdbx_description
1 polymer ?
#
loop_
_entity_poly.entity_id
_entity_poly.type
_entity_poly.pdbx_seq_one_letter_code
_entity_poly.pdbx_strand_id
1 'polypeptide(L)'
;MNQSWLFHNSHSLDFRSPFGAVCCDSQIRLKLQVLAPGRPESVTLRLWEDDAGEQKVVMRPASAGLPNTVYQTKITAPRSGGILWYYFIVVVGGQTFYYGNNRAQLGGAGEIYHYPPPSFQITVYRQGTVTPAWFKEAVMYQIFPDRFCNGLTGQQPPALKKESVVHSHWSNTPYYIRDVDTKEIVAYDFFGGNLAGIIAKLPYLAELGINVIYLNPVFEAASNHRYDTGDYHKIDPLLGDNELFAELCASAGKLGIAVLLDGVFSHTGSDSRYFNKYGNYPGPGAYQSVQSPFYPWYRFTEFPDKYESWWGIDTLPNVEENEPSYTDFIINDENSVLHYWLKRGIKGWRLDVVDELPEKFVQGFAKAMKAADPDAVLIGEVWEDASHKVSYGVLRKYLCGDELDSVMNYPFRQILLDFMLGRTDARMTQRLLMSLYENYPRQHFYALMNLLGSHDVERVLTLLGEAPASESLSITQQARSRLTEAQRILAVKRLKLLVVWQMTFPGVPCVYYGDEAGLEGYKDPFNRRTYPWGGEDRELLEWHQRLIALRHRYPVFKTGEWLPLYAEGDIYGYVRQIINGRDCFGEERADNTALILINRNKEVGAELILNVRGVCRGLLRDLLSGREITVRQGSLAVELAPLEAKLLLQVEQSTLPRQCGLLCHPTSLPSKYGIGDMGKEAYEFVNFLYKSKQKLWQVLPLNPVGYGESPYQGLSAFAGNHLLISLGKLVAEGLLSAADVKTPQVFAEDKVEFAAVAAFKEQCLRRAFANFKQQSIPGDYRDFAAGQASWLDDYALFMAIKQQLGGLPWTEWPAEIAARRPEALMEYRQLLQEEIAYQLFIQYVFFKQWLALKRYANQWGIQIIGDMPIFVAHDSADVWANQHLFQLDRTGLPQMVAGVPPDYFSETGQLWGNPQYHWPEMARENYRWWRDRFTVLLQLVDIIRVDHFRGFEAYWEIPAGEQTAVNGRWVKGPGSNFFASLEQQLGKLPIIAEDLGLITPEVEDLKNEFHYPGMKVLHFALVCDESGCCAPFICEKNSVVYTGTHDNDTTLGWYKTEVGADADYAACINQMLHLENTGPEEICWNMIDFAYASNANTVIIPLQDALCLDSDARMNIPGTVGGNWQWRCRKEYLTPGLAARLAALAGRHKR
;
A
#
# COMPACT_ATOMS: atom_id res chain seq x y z
N MET A 1 0.06 9.22 41.78
CA MET A 1 -0.29 8.29 40.67
C MET A 1 0.82 8.38 39.63
N ASN A 2 1.24 7.26 39.03
CA ASN A 2 2.18 7.27 37.90
C ASN A 2 1.68 8.23 36.81
N GLN A 3 2.58 8.86 36.03
CA GLN A 3 2.23 9.80 34.95
C GLN A 3 1.40 9.20 33.79
N SER A 4 1.08 7.90 33.83
CA SER A 4 0.51 7.14 32.72
C SER A 4 -0.93 6.65 32.94
N TRP A 5 -1.69 7.26 33.87
CA TRP A 5 -3.06 6.81 34.16
C TRP A 5 -4.12 7.39 33.21
N LEU A 6 -3.78 8.40 32.40
CA LEU A 6 -4.58 8.92 31.29
C LEU A 6 -3.77 8.79 30.00
N PHE A 7 -4.41 8.36 28.91
CA PHE A 7 -3.72 8.22 27.64
C PHE A 7 -4.64 8.52 26.44
N HIS A 8 -4.16 9.41 25.57
CA HIS A 8 -4.72 9.68 24.25
C HIS A 8 -3.55 10.00 23.31
N ASN A 9 -3.59 9.44 22.10
CA ASN A 9 -2.59 9.69 21.06
C ASN A 9 -3.28 10.13 19.78
N SER A 10 -3.17 11.41 19.41
CA SER A 10 -3.85 11.94 18.23
C SER A 10 -3.34 11.35 16.91
N HIS A 11 -2.12 10.78 16.91
CA HIS A 11 -1.56 10.07 15.76
C HIS A 11 -2.02 8.62 15.63
N SER A 12 -2.90 8.13 16.52
CA SER A 12 -3.43 6.77 16.47
C SER A 12 -4.93 6.76 16.13
N LEU A 13 -5.31 5.96 15.13
CA LEU A 13 -6.69 5.75 14.72
C LEU A 13 -7.59 5.16 15.82
N ASP A 14 -6.99 4.50 16.81
CA ASP A 14 -7.71 3.97 17.97
C ASP A 14 -8.29 5.08 18.84
N PHE A 15 -7.57 6.20 18.93
CA PHE A 15 -7.88 7.33 19.80
C PHE A 15 -8.51 8.51 19.06
N ARG A 16 -8.21 8.69 17.77
CA ARG A 16 -8.76 9.73 16.91
C ARG A 16 -9.05 9.17 15.52
N SER A 17 -10.31 9.20 15.11
CA SER A 17 -10.73 8.73 13.79
C SER A 17 -11.79 9.66 13.19
N PRO A 18 -11.63 10.13 11.93
CA PRO A 18 -10.50 9.90 11.02
C PRO A 18 -9.17 10.51 11.51
N PHE A 19 -8.05 10.03 10.98
CA PHE A 19 -6.73 10.60 11.27
C PHE A 19 -6.56 11.97 10.59
N GLY A 20 -5.89 12.90 11.27
CA GLY A 20 -5.50 14.20 10.71
C GLY A 20 -6.67 15.16 10.46
N ALA A 21 -6.48 16.07 9.50
CA ALA A 21 -7.49 17.03 9.06
C ALA A 21 -8.71 16.33 8.43
N VAL A 22 -9.90 16.89 8.64
CA VAL A 22 -11.18 16.26 8.28
C VAL A 22 -12.06 17.17 7.43
N CYS A 23 -12.92 16.57 6.62
CA CYS A 23 -13.91 17.29 5.84
C CYS A 23 -15.03 17.85 6.75
N CYS A 24 -15.65 18.97 6.38
CA CYS A 24 -16.89 19.46 6.97
C CYS A 24 -17.94 18.34 7.08
N ASP A 25 -18.77 18.39 8.13
CA ASP A 25 -19.83 17.44 8.46
C ASP A 25 -19.40 15.98 8.72
N SER A 26 -18.09 15.68 8.69
CA SER A 26 -17.59 14.35 9.02
C SER A 26 -17.79 14.00 10.51
N GLN A 27 -18.03 12.72 10.80
CA GLN A 27 -18.06 12.21 12.18
C GLN A 27 -16.65 11.98 12.68
N ILE A 28 -16.30 12.60 13.82
CA ILE A 28 -15.00 12.45 14.48
C ILE A 28 -15.21 11.69 15.79
N ARG A 29 -14.56 10.55 15.93
CA ARG A 29 -14.51 9.76 17.17
C ARG A 29 -13.24 10.09 17.94
N LEU A 30 -13.40 10.48 19.20
CA LEU A 30 -12.30 10.74 20.13
C LEU A 30 -12.42 9.83 21.34
N LYS A 31 -11.31 9.18 21.72
CA LYS A 31 -11.22 8.30 22.89
C LYS A 31 -10.15 8.76 23.86
N LEU A 32 -10.36 8.49 25.15
CA LEU A 32 -9.39 8.66 26.23
C LEU A 32 -9.36 7.37 27.05
N GLN A 33 -8.18 6.77 27.19
CA GLN A 33 -7.98 5.62 28.07
C GLN A 33 -7.69 6.09 29.49
N VAL A 34 -8.36 5.47 30.46
CA VAL A 34 -8.20 5.76 31.90
C VAL A 34 -7.80 4.48 32.62
N LEU A 35 -6.56 4.46 33.12
CA LEU A 35 -5.93 3.38 33.89
C LEU A 35 -5.92 3.76 35.38
N ALA A 36 -7.10 3.81 36.00
CA ALA A 36 -7.27 4.17 37.41
C ALA A 36 -7.96 3.04 38.21
N PRO A 37 -7.57 2.81 39.48
CA PRO A 37 -8.20 1.79 40.32
C PRO A 37 -9.66 2.09 40.68
N GLY A 38 -10.14 3.32 40.44
CA GLY A 38 -11.53 3.73 40.62
C GLY A 38 -12.08 4.46 39.39
N ARG A 39 -13.41 4.45 39.24
CA ARG A 39 -14.09 5.11 38.12
C ARG A 39 -14.03 6.64 38.30
N PRO A 40 -13.62 7.42 37.29
CA PRO A 40 -13.67 8.89 37.36
C PRO A 40 -15.12 9.37 37.54
N GLU A 41 -15.29 10.48 38.28
CA GLU A 41 -16.58 11.14 38.50
C GLU A 41 -17.12 11.72 37.18
N SER A 42 -16.23 12.28 36.36
CA SER A 42 -16.56 12.72 35.01
C SER A 42 -15.33 12.70 34.09
N VAL A 43 -15.60 12.46 32.80
CA VAL A 43 -14.65 12.64 31.71
C VAL A 43 -15.35 13.52 30.68
N THR A 44 -14.79 14.69 30.41
CA THR A 44 -15.37 15.71 29.54
C THR A 44 -14.37 16.09 28.45
N LEU A 45 -14.80 16.06 27.20
CA LEU A 45 -14.09 16.64 26.08
C LEU A 45 -14.41 18.14 26.02
N ARG A 46 -13.39 18.99 26.03
CA ARG A 46 -13.51 20.43 25.77
C ARG A 46 -13.16 20.68 24.32
N LEU A 47 -14.04 21.37 23.60
CA LEU A 47 -13.87 21.82 22.22
C LEU A 47 -13.86 23.35 22.16
N TRP A 48 -13.16 23.88 21.18
CA TRP A 48 -13.19 25.30 20.82
C TRP A 48 -13.03 25.50 19.33
N GLU A 49 -13.83 26.42 18.82
CA GLU A 49 -13.83 26.92 17.46
C GLU A 49 -13.89 28.45 17.55
N ASP A 50 -13.11 29.18 16.76
CA ASP A 50 -13.03 30.64 16.89
C ASP A 50 -14.37 31.34 16.66
N ASP A 51 -15.18 30.84 15.72
CA ASP A 51 -16.47 31.44 15.37
C ASP A 51 -17.63 30.96 16.29
N ALA A 52 -17.48 29.82 16.99
CA ALA A 52 -18.54 29.21 17.81
C ALA A 52 -18.27 29.21 19.33
N GLY A 53 -17.02 29.45 19.75
CA GLY A 53 -16.60 29.50 21.15
C GLY A 53 -16.41 28.12 21.80
N GLU A 54 -16.53 28.06 23.13
CA GLU A 54 -16.29 26.85 23.92
C GLU A 54 -17.52 25.92 23.95
N GLN A 55 -17.28 24.62 23.73
CA GLN A 55 -18.24 23.56 23.97
C GLN A 55 -17.65 22.47 24.88
N LYS A 56 -18.46 21.90 25.77
CA LYS A 56 -18.08 20.76 26.63
C LYS A 56 -18.99 19.58 26.36
N VAL A 57 -18.40 18.43 26.06
CA VAL A 57 -19.10 17.19 25.70
C VAL A 57 -18.73 16.10 26.71
N VAL A 58 -19.74 15.55 27.40
CA VAL A 58 -19.53 14.45 28.35
C VAL A 58 -19.21 13.16 27.58
N MET A 59 -18.13 12.47 27.97
CA MET A 59 -17.70 11.21 27.37
C MET A 59 -18.27 10.01 28.15
N ARG A 60 -18.57 8.92 27.45
CA ARG A 60 -19.15 7.70 28.03
C ARG A 60 -18.18 6.52 27.93
N PRO A 61 -18.19 5.57 28.89
CA PRO A 61 -17.35 4.38 28.82
C PRO A 61 -17.78 3.47 27.66
N ALA A 62 -16.82 2.98 26.87
CA ALA A 62 -17.04 2.07 25.75
C ALA A 62 -17.19 0.60 26.20
N SER A 63 -16.61 0.22 27.34
CA SER A 63 -16.71 -1.12 27.94
C SER A 63 -16.77 -1.03 29.47
N ALA A 64 -17.40 -2.02 30.12
CA ALA A 64 -17.74 -1.98 31.56
C ALA A 64 -16.63 -2.49 32.51
N GLY A 65 -15.38 -2.65 32.06
CA GLY A 65 -14.28 -3.22 32.85
C GLY A 65 -13.37 -2.18 33.52
N LEU A 66 -13.09 -2.35 34.81
CA LEU A 66 -11.96 -1.72 35.53
C LEU A 66 -10.81 -2.74 35.62
N PRO A 67 -9.53 -2.32 35.64
CA PRO A 67 -9.01 -0.96 35.81
C PRO A 67 -8.67 -0.22 34.50
N ASN A 68 -9.05 -0.75 33.33
CA ASN A 68 -8.75 -0.18 32.02
C ASN A 68 -10.04 0.19 31.28
N THR A 69 -10.57 1.39 31.55
CA THR A 69 -11.80 1.87 30.92
C THR A 69 -11.48 2.90 29.83
N VAL A 70 -11.99 2.68 28.62
CA VAL A 70 -11.89 3.65 27.52
C VAL A 70 -13.15 4.51 27.50
N TYR A 71 -13.00 5.82 27.59
CA TYR A 71 -14.08 6.79 27.42
C TYR A 71 -14.08 7.29 25.99
N GLN A 72 -15.25 7.41 25.37
CA GLN A 72 -15.38 7.88 24.00
C GLN A 72 -16.56 8.82 23.80
N THR A 73 -16.46 9.62 22.74
CA THR A 73 -17.56 10.41 22.19
C THR A 73 -17.41 10.54 20.67
N LYS A 74 -18.52 10.82 19.98
CA LYS A 74 -18.55 11.20 18.57
C LYS A 74 -19.00 12.65 18.47
N ILE A 75 -18.27 13.44 17.71
CA ILE A 75 -18.58 14.85 17.42
C ILE A 75 -18.70 15.01 15.90
N THR A 76 -19.45 16.02 15.46
CA THR A 76 -19.57 16.34 14.02
C THR A 76 -18.67 17.52 13.72
N ALA A 77 -17.86 17.41 12.66
CA ALA A 77 -17.05 18.53 12.19
C ALA A 77 -17.95 19.72 11.78
N PRO A 78 -17.53 20.97 12.02
CA PRO A 78 -18.24 22.17 11.60
C PRO A 78 -18.62 22.17 10.12
N ARG A 79 -19.69 22.91 9.82
CA ARG A 79 -20.20 23.09 8.44
C ARG A 79 -19.34 24.01 7.58
N SER A 80 -18.56 24.88 8.22
CA SER A 80 -17.60 25.77 7.57
C SER A 80 -16.17 25.30 7.84
N GLY A 81 -15.27 25.64 6.92
CA GLY A 81 -13.85 25.40 7.13
C GLY A 81 -13.30 26.24 8.29
N GLY A 82 -12.38 25.66 9.06
CA GLY A 82 -11.84 26.27 10.26
C GLY A 82 -10.96 25.31 11.06
N ILE A 83 -10.68 25.66 12.31
CA ILE A 83 -9.83 24.88 13.19
C ILE A 83 -10.58 24.56 14.48
N LEU A 84 -10.65 23.27 14.81
CA LEU A 84 -11.14 22.79 16.09
C LEU A 84 -9.97 22.50 17.04
N TRP A 85 -10.09 22.99 18.26
CA TRP A 85 -9.13 22.77 19.33
C TRP A 85 -9.74 21.92 20.43
N TYR A 86 -9.04 20.88 20.88
CA TYR A 86 -9.58 20.02 21.94
C TYR A 86 -8.57 19.57 23.01
N TYR A 87 -9.08 19.31 24.20
CA TYR A 87 -8.41 18.58 25.29
C TYR A 87 -9.45 17.91 26.19
N PHE A 88 -9.00 17.06 27.11
CA PHE A 88 -9.86 16.32 28.04
C PHE A 88 -9.76 16.88 29.45
N ILE A 89 -10.89 16.87 30.16
CA ILE A 89 -11.03 17.24 31.56
C ILE A 89 -11.54 16.01 32.31
N VAL A 90 -10.81 15.58 33.34
CA VAL A 90 -11.10 14.37 34.12
C VAL A 90 -11.18 14.73 35.60
N VAL A 91 -12.27 14.33 36.26
CA VAL A 91 -12.46 14.55 37.70
C VAL A 91 -12.38 13.22 38.44
N VAL A 92 -11.48 13.12 39.42
CA VAL A 92 -11.27 11.93 40.26
C VAL A 92 -11.07 12.36 41.72
N GLY A 93 -11.93 11.91 42.62
CA GLY A 93 -11.81 12.20 44.06
C GLY A 93 -11.90 13.69 44.37
N GLY A 94 -12.78 14.41 43.66
CA GLY A 94 -12.92 15.87 43.72
C GLY A 94 -11.77 16.69 43.12
N GLN A 95 -10.73 16.06 42.56
CA GLN A 95 -9.62 16.76 41.88
C GLN A 95 -9.82 16.77 40.37
N THR A 96 -9.54 17.91 39.73
CA THR A 96 -9.59 18.06 38.27
C THR A 96 -8.20 17.90 37.66
N PHE A 97 -8.12 17.05 36.65
CA PHE A 97 -6.95 16.83 35.81
C PHE A 97 -7.31 17.16 34.37
N TYR A 98 -6.32 17.60 33.60
CA TYR A 98 -6.46 17.86 32.18
C TYR A 98 -5.53 16.94 31.41
N TYR A 99 -5.97 16.48 30.24
CA TYR A 99 -5.11 15.77 29.29
C TYR A 99 -5.16 16.50 27.95
N GLY A 100 -4.03 17.03 27.52
CA GLY A 100 -3.94 17.83 26.30
C GLY A 100 -2.72 17.47 25.46
N ASN A 101 -2.49 18.28 24.44
CA ASN A 101 -1.33 18.15 23.57
C ASN A 101 -0.04 18.27 24.39
N ASN A 102 1.04 17.64 23.94
CA ASN A 102 2.31 17.67 24.65
C ASN A 102 2.92 19.08 24.65
N ARG A 103 3.92 19.30 25.50
CA ARG A 103 4.57 20.62 25.64
C ARG A 103 5.20 21.16 24.35
N ALA A 104 5.59 20.27 23.44
CA ALA A 104 6.12 20.66 22.13
C ALA A 104 5.02 21.03 21.12
N GLN A 105 3.74 20.78 21.45
CA GLN A 105 2.57 21.07 20.63
C GLN A 105 2.53 20.34 19.28
N LEU A 106 3.17 19.17 19.19
CA LEU A 106 3.36 18.42 17.94
C LEU A 106 2.32 17.29 17.72
N GLY A 107 1.21 17.29 18.45
CA GLY A 107 0.25 16.19 18.41
C GLY A 107 0.83 14.89 18.97
N GLY A 108 0.23 13.75 18.63
CA GLY A 108 0.64 12.44 19.11
C GLY A 108 0.21 12.17 20.55
N ALA A 109 1.05 11.48 21.32
CA ALA A 109 0.79 11.22 22.73
C ALA A 109 0.78 12.53 23.53
N GLY A 110 -0.31 12.75 24.28
CA GLY A 110 -0.47 13.91 25.14
C GLY A 110 0.18 13.79 26.52
N GLU A 111 -0.05 14.81 27.34
CA GLU A 111 0.44 14.87 28.73
C GLU A 111 -0.70 15.23 29.71
N ILE A 112 -0.51 14.87 30.98
CA ILE A 112 -1.41 15.24 32.09
C ILE A 112 -1.00 16.59 32.67
N TYR A 113 -1.97 17.47 32.90
CA TYR A 113 -1.80 18.81 33.47
C TYR A 113 -2.77 19.05 34.65
N HIS A 114 -2.42 20.00 35.50
CA HIS A 114 -3.25 20.50 36.61
C HIS A 114 -3.93 21.84 36.30
N TYR A 115 -3.75 22.34 35.08
CA TYR A 115 -4.30 23.57 34.53
C TYR A 115 -4.65 23.33 33.04
N PRO A 116 -5.44 24.20 32.40
CA PRO A 116 -5.79 24.06 30.99
C PRO A 116 -4.54 23.87 30.10
N PRO A 117 -4.45 22.77 29.34
CA PRO A 117 -3.25 22.40 28.60
C PRO A 117 -3.23 23.01 27.19
N PRO A 118 -2.09 22.93 26.47
CA PRO A 118 -2.10 23.09 25.03
C PRO A 118 -3.12 22.14 24.39
N SER A 119 -3.87 22.65 23.41
CA SER A 119 -4.92 21.86 22.74
C SER A 119 -4.36 21.05 21.57
N PHE A 120 -5.00 19.93 21.28
CA PHE A 120 -4.84 19.24 20.00
C PHE A 120 -5.60 19.99 18.91
N GLN A 121 -5.09 19.94 17.68
CA GLN A 121 -5.66 20.60 16.51
C GLN A 121 -6.40 19.61 15.61
N ILE A 122 -7.55 20.02 15.08
CA ILE A 122 -8.20 19.39 13.92
C ILE A 122 -8.51 20.48 12.90
N THR A 123 -7.80 20.48 11.79
CA THR A 123 -8.13 21.33 10.64
C THR A 123 -9.35 20.76 9.93
N VAL A 124 -10.36 21.60 9.71
CA VAL A 124 -11.61 21.25 9.05
C VAL A 124 -11.67 21.97 7.71
N TYR A 125 -11.77 21.20 6.62
CA TYR A 125 -11.76 21.73 5.26
C TYR A 125 -13.07 21.45 4.54
N ARG A 126 -13.42 22.32 3.58
CA ARG A 126 -14.67 22.22 2.83
C ARG A 126 -14.78 20.90 2.06
N GLN A 127 -15.99 20.34 2.01
CA GLN A 127 -16.29 19.18 1.17
C GLN A 127 -15.98 19.44 -0.31
N GLY A 128 -15.34 18.46 -0.96
CA GLY A 128 -14.94 18.56 -2.37
C GLY A 128 -13.67 19.41 -2.62
N THR A 129 -12.98 19.87 -1.57
CA THR A 129 -11.67 20.52 -1.72
C THR A 129 -10.70 19.58 -2.43
N VAL A 130 -10.17 20.05 -3.56
CA VAL A 130 -9.15 19.35 -4.36
C VAL A 130 -8.10 20.36 -4.80
N THR A 131 -6.84 19.92 -4.83
CA THR A 131 -5.75 20.67 -5.46
C THR A 131 -5.46 20.08 -6.84
N PRO A 132 -4.93 20.85 -7.81
CA PRO A 132 -4.70 20.35 -9.17
C PRO A 132 -3.87 19.06 -9.20
N ALA A 133 -4.41 18.01 -9.83
CA ALA A 133 -3.81 16.68 -9.80
C ALA A 133 -2.42 16.64 -10.46
N TRP A 134 -2.28 17.34 -11.59
CA TRP A 134 -1.02 17.46 -12.32
C TRP A 134 0.09 18.08 -11.45
N PHE A 135 -0.27 18.99 -10.54
CA PHE A 135 0.67 19.70 -9.69
C PHE A 135 1.27 18.80 -8.60
N LYS A 136 0.47 17.90 -7.99
CA LYS A 136 0.98 16.92 -7.01
C LYS A 136 2.04 15.98 -7.61
N GLU A 137 2.01 15.79 -8.92
CA GLU A 137 2.96 14.95 -9.66
C GLU A 137 4.18 15.72 -10.17
N ALA A 138 4.24 17.03 -9.95
CA ALA A 138 5.24 17.91 -10.53
C ALA A 138 6.60 17.88 -9.81
N VAL A 139 7.60 18.41 -10.51
CA VAL A 139 8.89 18.88 -10.01
C VAL A 139 9.06 20.32 -10.50
N MET A 140 9.14 21.23 -9.55
CA MET A 140 9.21 22.66 -9.77
C MET A 140 10.65 23.16 -9.81
N TYR A 141 10.88 24.19 -10.62
CA TYR A 141 12.16 24.88 -10.74
C TYR A 141 11.96 26.40 -10.62
N GLN A 142 12.53 27.01 -9.58
CA GLN A 142 12.45 28.45 -9.32
C GLN A 142 13.58 29.18 -10.04
N ILE A 143 13.23 30.18 -10.85
CA ILE A 143 14.18 31.00 -11.62
C ILE A 143 14.09 32.46 -11.18
N PHE A 144 15.26 33.03 -10.87
CA PHE A 144 15.44 34.47 -10.80
C PHE A 144 15.90 34.99 -12.19
N PRO A 145 15.03 35.68 -12.97
CA PRO A 145 15.24 35.88 -14.41
C PRO A 145 16.56 36.56 -14.80
N ASP A 146 16.94 37.66 -14.14
CA ASP A 146 18.17 38.43 -14.45
C ASP A 146 19.46 37.60 -14.29
N ARG A 147 19.38 36.48 -13.56
CA ARG A 147 20.54 35.70 -13.12
C ARG A 147 20.61 34.33 -13.78
N PHE A 148 19.57 33.91 -14.51
CA PHE A 148 19.52 32.57 -15.06
C PHE A 148 20.27 32.42 -16.38
N CYS A 149 19.89 33.14 -17.43
CA CYS A 149 20.58 33.05 -18.72
C CYS A 149 20.34 34.31 -19.56
N ASN A 150 21.38 34.82 -20.21
CA ASN A 150 21.28 35.94 -21.15
C ASN A 150 21.16 35.43 -22.60
N GLY A 151 19.96 35.52 -23.18
CA GLY A 151 19.69 35.14 -24.57
C GLY A 151 20.14 36.15 -25.64
N LEU A 152 20.62 37.32 -25.24
CA LEU A 152 20.97 38.45 -26.12
C LEU A 152 22.50 38.61 -26.26
N THR A 153 23.24 37.49 -26.25
CA THR A 153 24.72 37.51 -26.22
C THR A 153 25.31 38.39 -27.34
N GLY A 154 26.06 39.43 -26.97
CA GLY A 154 26.70 40.37 -27.91
C GLY A 154 25.82 41.55 -28.36
N GLN A 155 24.58 41.65 -27.90
CA GLN A 155 23.68 42.79 -28.15
C GLN A 155 23.60 43.68 -26.89
N GLN A 156 23.47 45.00 -27.08
CA GLN A 156 23.20 45.89 -25.94
C GLN A 156 21.79 45.64 -25.39
N PRO A 157 21.59 45.69 -24.06
CA PRO A 157 20.26 45.61 -23.48
C PRO A 157 19.35 46.70 -24.09
N PRO A 158 18.11 46.35 -24.45
CA PRO A 158 17.25 47.22 -25.27
C PRO A 158 16.87 48.54 -24.57
N ALA A 159 16.88 48.60 -23.23
CA ALA A 159 16.57 49.82 -22.47
C ALA A 159 17.22 49.80 -21.09
N LEU A 160 18.44 50.34 -20.97
CA LEU A 160 19.09 50.49 -19.66
C LEU A 160 18.33 51.49 -18.79
N LYS A 161 18.07 51.09 -17.53
CA LYS A 161 17.40 51.92 -16.55
C LYS A 161 18.36 53.01 -16.05
N LYS A 162 17.83 54.22 -15.81
CA LYS A 162 18.59 55.31 -15.20
C LYS A 162 19.09 54.86 -13.82
N GLU A 163 20.31 55.24 -13.45
CA GLU A 163 20.88 54.90 -12.13
C GLU A 163 20.96 53.38 -11.85
N SER A 164 21.24 52.58 -12.87
CA SER A 164 21.50 51.14 -12.76
C SER A 164 22.97 50.78 -13.00
N VAL A 165 23.41 49.68 -12.40
CA VAL A 165 24.74 49.09 -12.63
C VAL A 165 24.59 47.86 -13.52
N VAL A 166 25.30 47.81 -14.65
CA VAL A 166 25.30 46.64 -15.52
C VAL A 166 26.66 45.95 -15.42
N HIS A 167 26.64 44.67 -15.08
CA HIS A 167 27.86 43.88 -15.02
C HIS A 167 28.35 43.51 -16.43
N SER A 168 29.62 43.80 -16.72
CA SER A 168 30.27 43.44 -17.98
C SER A 168 30.62 41.96 -18.09
N HIS A 169 30.63 41.22 -16.97
CA HIS A 169 30.97 39.80 -16.92
C HIS A 169 29.95 39.01 -16.12
N TRP A 170 29.50 37.88 -16.67
CA TRP A 170 28.44 37.04 -16.12
C TRP A 170 28.78 36.51 -14.72
N SER A 171 30.05 36.18 -14.45
CA SER A 171 30.50 35.61 -13.17
C SER A 171 30.81 36.66 -12.09
N ASN A 172 30.47 37.94 -12.29
CA ASN A 172 30.67 38.95 -11.27
C ASN A 172 29.85 38.64 -10.00
N THR A 173 30.32 39.13 -8.85
CA THR A 173 29.57 38.99 -7.60
C THR A 173 28.53 40.10 -7.52
N PRO A 174 27.25 39.77 -7.22
CA PRO A 174 26.20 40.78 -7.13
C PRO A 174 26.41 41.71 -5.94
N TYR A 175 26.01 42.96 -6.08
CA TYR A 175 26.06 43.96 -5.01
C TYR A 175 25.05 45.10 -5.23
N TYR A 176 24.55 45.66 -4.12
CA TYR A 176 23.74 46.88 -4.16
C TYR A 176 24.60 48.09 -3.81
N ILE A 177 24.43 49.20 -4.53
CA ILE A 177 24.99 50.49 -4.12
C ILE A 177 24.00 51.11 -3.15
N ARG A 178 24.46 51.39 -1.93
CA ARG A 178 23.65 52.00 -0.88
C ARG A 178 24.13 53.40 -0.55
N ASP A 179 23.19 54.28 -0.23
CA ASP A 179 23.49 55.59 0.32
C ASP A 179 24.23 55.45 1.67
N VAL A 180 25.17 56.35 1.94
CA VAL A 180 26.01 56.28 3.13
C VAL A 180 25.23 56.63 4.39
N ASP A 181 24.29 57.56 4.29
CA ASP A 181 23.54 58.11 5.42
C ASP A 181 22.21 57.35 5.60
N THR A 182 21.43 57.17 4.54
CA THR A 182 20.09 56.55 4.62
C THR A 182 20.13 55.03 4.54
N LYS A 183 21.23 54.44 4.05
CA LYS A 183 21.38 52.99 3.75
C LYS A 183 20.44 52.44 2.68
N GLU A 184 19.65 53.31 2.06
CA GLU A 184 18.75 52.97 0.96
C GLU A 184 19.54 52.56 -0.27
N ILE A 185 18.94 51.73 -1.12
CA ILE A 185 19.57 51.30 -2.37
C ILE A 185 19.40 52.44 -3.38
N VAL A 186 20.52 53.00 -3.82
CA VAL A 186 20.56 54.09 -4.81
C VAL A 186 20.82 53.59 -6.23
N ALA A 187 21.36 52.37 -6.38
CA ALA A 187 21.47 51.72 -7.68
C ALA A 187 21.44 50.19 -7.55
N TYR A 188 20.56 49.57 -8.35
CA TYR A 188 20.45 48.12 -8.48
C TYR A 188 21.39 47.59 -9.57
N ASP A 189 21.88 46.36 -9.39
CA ASP A 189 22.75 45.68 -10.34
C ASP A 189 22.01 44.71 -11.27
N PHE A 190 22.45 44.63 -12.52
CA PHE A 190 21.87 43.78 -13.56
C PHE A 190 22.95 42.98 -14.28
N PHE A 191 22.65 41.71 -14.56
CA PHE A 191 23.52 40.81 -15.30
C PHE A 191 23.00 40.53 -16.73
N GLY A 192 21.73 40.85 -17.00
CA GLY A 192 21.15 40.78 -18.33
C GLY A 192 20.50 39.44 -18.66
N GLY A 193 20.22 38.61 -17.65
CA GLY A 193 19.35 37.45 -17.86
C GLY A 193 17.94 37.87 -18.29
N ASN A 194 17.32 37.11 -19.19
CA ASN A 194 16.09 37.53 -19.87
C ASN A 194 15.22 36.33 -20.32
N LEU A 195 14.01 36.61 -20.78
CA LEU A 195 13.04 35.58 -21.20
C LEU A 195 13.55 34.76 -22.39
N ALA A 196 14.25 35.38 -23.35
CA ALA A 196 14.88 34.67 -24.47
C ALA A 196 15.92 33.65 -23.99
N GLY A 197 16.69 34.00 -22.96
CA GLY A 197 17.62 33.08 -22.30
C GLY A 197 16.93 31.92 -21.60
N ILE A 198 15.79 32.16 -20.94
CA ILE A 198 14.98 31.09 -20.34
C ILE A 198 14.44 30.16 -21.44
N ILE A 199 13.89 30.70 -22.53
CA ILE A 199 13.41 29.92 -23.69
C ILE A 199 14.53 29.03 -24.25
N ALA A 200 15.73 29.58 -24.44
CA ALA A 200 16.89 28.84 -24.94
C ALA A 200 17.33 27.68 -24.01
N LYS A 201 16.91 27.72 -22.74
CA LYS A 201 17.26 26.74 -21.70
C LYS A 201 16.09 25.84 -21.28
N LEU A 202 14.92 25.96 -21.92
CA LEU A 202 13.84 24.99 -21.74
C LEU A 202 14.27 23.54 -22.04
N PRO A 203 15.11 23.24 -23.06
CA PRO A 203 15.61 21.88 -23.27
C PRO A 203 16.40 21.33 -22.08
N TYR A 204 17.21 22.18 -21.43
CA TYR A 204 17.94 21.79 -20.22
C TYR A 204 16.99 21.43 -19.07
N LEU A 205 15.96 22.24 -18.85
CA LEU A 205 14.96 21.99 -17.81
C LEU A 205 14.15 20.71 -18.09
N ALA A 206 13.78 20.47 -19.35
CA ALA A 206 13.12 19.25 -19.77
C ALA A 206 14.02 18.01 -19.60
N GLU A 207 15.30 18.11 -19.94
CA GLU A 207 16.29 17.02 -19.74
C GLU A 207 16.51 16.70 -18.25
N LEU A 208 16.48 17.73 -17.38
CA LEU A 208 16.51 17.56 -15.93
C LEU A 208 15.22 16.90 -15.40
N GLY A 209 14.13 16.97 -16.15
CA GLY A 209 12.81 16.41 -15.81
C GLY A 209 11.88 17.39 -15.09
N ILE A 210 12.11 18.69 -15.23
CA ILE A 210 11.26 19.75 -14.68
C ILE A 210 9.97 19.85 -15.49
N ASN A 211 8.83 20.05 -14.82
CA ASN A 211 7.53 20.28 -15.46
C ASN A 211 6.75 21.48 -14.86
N VAL A 212 7.35 22.22 -13.92
CA VAL A 212 6.87 23.54 -13.49
C VAL A 212 8.05 24.51 -13.41
N ILE A 213 7.92 25.69 -14.02
CA ILE A 213 8.80 26.83 -13.79
C ILE A 213 8.04 27.83 -12.91
N TYR A 214 8.68 28.26 -11.83
CA TYR A 214 8.23 29.40 -11.04
C TYR A 214 9.20 30.56 -11.27
N LEU A 215 8.69 31.68 -11.80
CA LEU A 215 9.46 32.89 -12.01
C LEU A 215 9.27 33.85 -10.84
N ASN A 216 10.37 34.31 -10.25
CA ASN A 216 10.37 35.56 -9.48
C ASN A 216 9.81 36.71 -10.35
N PRO A 217 9.42 37.87 -9.76
CA PRO A 217 8.67 38.89 -10.47
C PRO A 217 9.31 39.32 -11.80
N VAL A 218 8.47 39.43 -12.84
CA VAL A 218 8.88 39.71 -14.23
C VAL A 218 8.34 41.04 -14.76
N PHE A 219 7.47 41.69 -14.01
CA PHE A 219 6.83 42.93 -14.43
C PHE A 219 7.81 44.10 -14.36
N GLU A 220 7.52 45.14 -15.15
CA GLU A 220 8.29 46.38 -15.18
C GLU A 220 8.45 46.94 -13.78
N ALA A 221 9.68 47.21 -13.36
CA ALA A 221 10.03 47.77 -12.05
C ALA A 221 11.34 48.57 -12.17
N ALA A 222 11.82 49.21 -11.10
CA ALA A 222 13.15 49.86 -11.13
C ALA A 222 14.26 48.87 -10.78
N SER A 223 14.02 47.97 -9.83
CA SER A 223 15.02 47.03 -9.32
C SER A 223 15.32 45.84 -10.22
N ASN A 224 16.27 45.00 -9.77
CA ASN A 224 16.59 43.71 -10.39
C ASN A 224 15.68 42.55 -9.94
N HIS A 225 15.04 42.69 -8.77
CA HIS A 225 14.18 41.68 -8.15
C HIS A 225 12.71 41.91 -8.50
N ARG A 226 12.34 43.14 -8.86
CA ARG A 226 11.04 43.55 -9.42
C ARG A 226 9.84 43.38 -8.48
N TYR A 227 10.09 43.35 -7.17
CA TYR A 227 9.03 43.42 -6.15
C TYR A 227 8.46 44.85 -6.03
N ASP A 228 9.23 45.85 -6.41
CA ASP A 228 8.84 47.26 -6.58
C ASP A 228 8.08 47.49 -7.90
N THR A 229 6.96 46.78 -8.09
CA THR A 229 6.24 46.74 -9.37
C THR A 229 5.85 48.14 -9.87
N GLY A 230 6.29 48.46 -11.09
CA GLY A 230 6.03 49.69 -11.82
C GLY A 230 4.77 49.64 -12.69
N ASP A 231 4.58 48.54 -13.44
CA ASP A 231 3.38 48.26 -14.25
C ASP A 231 3.10 46.75 -14.36
N TYR A 232 2.04 46.26 -13.68
CA TYR A 232 1.61 44.86 -13.68
C TYR A 232 1.22 44.29 -15.06
N HIS A 233 0.88 45.10 -16.05
CA HIS A 233 0.45 44.63 -17.38
C HIS A 233 1.60 44.56 -18.38
N LYS A 234 2.82 44.88 -17.96
CA LYS A 234 3.97 44.99 -18.85
C LYS A 234 5.18 44.23 -18.28
N ILE A 235 5.73 43.32 -19.09
CA ILE A 235 7.03 42.69 -18.82
C ILE A 235 8.10 43.77 -18.75
N ASP A 236 9.04 43.60 -17.82
CA ASP A 236 10.18 44.47 -17.68
C ASP A 236 11.02 44.51 -18.97
N PRO A 237 11.28 45.70 -19.54
CA PRO A 237 12.02 45.82 -20.80
C PRO A 237 13.42 45.20 -20.81
N LEU A 238 14.07 45.01 -19.65
CA LEU A 238 15.35 44.30 -19.58
C LEU A 238 15.19 42.78 -19.72
N LEU A 239 14.01 42.23 -19.42
CA LEU A 239 13.70 40.81 -19.58
C LEU A 239 13.10 40.48 -20.95
N GLY A 240 12.40 41.43 -21.58
CA GLY A 240 11.75 41.25 -22.88
C GLY A 240 10.47 42.06 -23.01
N ASP A 241 9.46 41.47 -23.67
CA ASP A 241 8.12 42.03 -23.84
C ASP A 241 7.04 40.98 -23.57
N ASN A 242 5.77 41.40 -23.68
CA ASN A 242 4.61 40.56 -23.39
C ASN A 242 4.46 39.41 -24.42
N GLU A 243 4.86 39.66 -25.66
CA GLU A 243 4.84 38.68 -26.76
C GLU A 243 5.86 37.57 -26.52
N LEU A 244 7.08 37.92 -26.12
CA LEU A 244 8.14 36.97 -25.78
C LEU A 244 7.76 36.16 -24.53
N PHE A 245 7.05 36.75 -23.57
CA PHE A 245 6.50 36.00 -22.44
C PHE A 245 5.43 34.98 -22.86
N ALA A 246 4.52 35.35 -23.76
CA ALA A 246 3.56 34.41 -24.32
C ALA A 246 4.28 33.28 -25.10
N GLU A 247 5.35 33.61 -25.82
CA GLU A 247 6.21 32.61 -26.48
C GLU A 247 6.88 31.67 -25.48
N LEU A 248 7.36 32.18 -24.34
CA LEU A 248 7.92 31.36 -23.27
C LEU A 248 6.88 30.36 -22.76
N CYS A 249 5.66 30.81 -22.43
CA CYS A 249 4.59 29.92 -21.97
C CYS A 249 4.22 28.87 -23.03
N ALA A 250 4.10 29.28 -24.29
CA ALA A 250 3.79 28.37 -25.39
C ALA A 250 4.91 27.33 -25.64
N SER A 251 6.17 27.75 -25.56
CA SER A 251 7.33 26.88 -25.77
C SER A 251 7.55 25.92 -24.60
N ALA A 252 7.35 26.39 -23.37
CA ALA A 252 7.36 25.55 -22.17
C ALA A 252 6.23 24.50 -22.23
N GLY A 253 5.01 24.92 -22.62
CA GLY A 253 3.86 24.03 -22.77
C GLY A 253 4.09 22.89 -23.78
N LYS A 254 4.81 23.13 -24.89
CA LYS A 254 5.18 22.08 -25.86
C LYS A 254 6.08 20.99 -25.26
N LEU A 255 6.79 21.30 -24.19
CA LEU A 255 7.66 20.38 -23.45
C LEU A 255 6.97 19.82 -22.18
N GLY A 256 5.69 20.13 -21.96
CA GLY A 256 4.97 19.74 -20.75
C GLY A 256 5.35 20.53 -19.51
N ILE A 257 5.91 21.73 -19.66
CA ILE A 257 6.33 22.60 -18.57
C ILE A 257 5.29 23.71 -18.37
N ALA A 258 4.69 23.76 -17.18
CA ALA A 258 3.82 24.84 -16.73
C ALA A 258 4.63 26.04 -16.23
N VAL A 259 4.12 27.27 -16.40
CA VAL A 259 4.76 28.50 -15.91
C VAL A 259 3.89 29.17 -14.85
N LEU A 260 4.47 29.46 -13.69
CA LEU A 260 3.86 30.22 -12.60
C LEU A 260 4.56 31.58 -12.45
N LEU A 261 3.77 32.61 -12.13
CA LEU A 261 4.28 33.95 -11.86
C LEU A 261 4.19 34.30 -10.38
N ASP A 262 5.06 35.21 -9.95
CA ASP A 262 5.00 35.86 -8.65
C ASP A 262 4.04 37.07 -8.69
N GLY A 263 3.08 37.08 -7.78
CA GLY A 263 2.03 38.08 -7.64
C GLY A 263 2.29 38.95 -6.42
N VAL A 264 2.85 40.14 -6.65
CA VAL A 264 3.18 41.12 -5.61
C VAL A 264 2.03 42.12 -5.48
N PHE A 265 1.07 41.82 -4.61
CA PHE A 265 -0.19 42.58 -4.52
C PHE A 265 -0.41 43.32 -3.18
N SER A 266 0.51 43.22 -2.23
CA SER A 266 0.44 43.97 -0.95
C SER A 266 1.03 45.38 -1.06
N HIS A 267 1.83 45.64 -2.09
CA HIS A 267 2.48 46.91 -2.35
C HIS A 267 2.84 47.07 -3.83
N THR A 268 3.12 48.31 -4.23
CA THR A 268 3.71 48.63 -5.54
C THR A 268 5.10 49.25 -5.35
N GLY A 269 5.83 49.52 -6.43
CA GLY A 269 6.99 50.42 -6.37
C GLY A 269 6.58 51.89 -6.18
N SER A 270 7.41 52.68 -5.51
CA SER A 270 7.25 54.15 -5.45
C SER A 270 7.45 54.78 -6.84
N ASP A 271 8.32 54.18 -7.67
CA ASP A 271 8.47 54.45 -9.09
C ASP A 271 7.53 53.58 -9.95
N SER A 272 6.23 53.76 -9.77
CA SER A 272 5.20 53.06 -10.53
C SER A 272 4.27 54.01 -11.26
N ARG A 273 3.53 53.49 -12.25
CA ARG A 273 2.46 54.26 -12.89
C ARG A 273 1.36 54.68 -11.92
N TYR A 274 1.18 53.91 -10.86
CA TYR A 274 0.10 54.06 -9.88
C TYR A 274 0.47 55.11 -8.82
N PHE A 275 1.67 55.01 -8.24
CA PHE A 275 2.15 55.93 -7.20
C PHE A 275 2.87 57.16 -7.79
N ASN A 276 3.71 56.94 -8.80
CA ASN A 276 4.44 57.91 -9.62
C ASN A 276 5.23 58.98 -8.85
N LYS A 277 5.98 58.58 -7.79
CA LYS A 277 6.74 59.52 -6.93
C LYS A 277 7.69 60.43 -7.72
N TYR A 278 8.36 59.88 -8.74
CA TYR A 278 9.39 60.57 -9.53
C TYR A 278 8.89 61.16 -10.85
N GLY A 279 7.64 60.90 -11.25
CA GLY A 279 7.08 61.41 -12.51
C GLY A 279 7.62 60.74 -13.77
N ASN A 280 8.10 59.49 -13.67
CA ASN A 280 8.62 58.72 -14.81
C ASN A 280 7.50 58.14 -15.69
N TYR A 281 6.25 58.10 -15.21
CA TYR A 281 5.11 57.56 -15.95
C TYR A 281 4.13 58.65 -16.42
N PRO A 282 3.39 58.42 -17.51
CA PRO A 282 2.39 59.37 -17.99
C PRO A 282 1.20 59.55 -17.02
N GLY A 283 0.82 60.79 -16.78
CA GLY A 283 -0.32 61.16 -15.93
C GLY A 283 0.02 61.22 -14.43
N PRO A 284 -0.85 61.82 -13.61
CA PRO A 284 -0.60 61.97 -12.18
C PRO A 284 -0.82 60.65 -11.42
N GLY A 285 0.20 60.18 -10.70
CA GLY A 285 0.06 59.08 -9.74
C GLY A 285 -0.44 59.55 -8.38
N ALA A 286 -0.70 58.60 -7.47
CA ALA A 286 -1.24 58.85 -6.14
C ALA A 286 -0.40 59.82 -5.30
N TYR A 287 0.94 59.76 -5.39
CA TYR A 287 1.83 60.67 -4.66
C TYR A 287 1.76 62.11 -5.19
N GLN A 288 1.46 62.29 -6.47
CA GLN A 288 1.52 63.59 -7.13
C GLN A 288 0.22 64.40 -7.01
N SER A 289 -0.93 63.72 -6.83
CA SER A 289 -2.24 64.38 -6.79
C SER A 289 -3.29 63.51 -6.08
N VAL A 290 -4.04 64.14 -5.17
CA VAL A 290 -5.22 63.54 -4.53
C VAL A 290 -6.40 63.32 -5.50
N GLN A 291 -6.32 63.87 -6.72
CA GLN A 291 -7.28 63.64 -7.81
C GLN A 291 -6.85 62.49 -8.72
N SER A 292 -5.71 61.84 -8.47
CA SER A 292 -5.32 60.64 -9.20
C SER A 292 -6.36 59.54 -8.99
N PRO A 293 -6.75 58.78 -10.04
CA PRO A 293 -7.65 57.64 -9.88
C PRO A 293 -7.05 56.56 -8.98
N PHE A 294 -5.72 56.55 -8.81
CA PHE A 294 -4.99 55.61 -7.95
C PHE A 294 -4.82 56.13 -6.52
N TYR A 295 -5.20 57.37 -6.21
CA TYR A 295 -5.06 57.92 -4.85
C TYR A 295 -5.72 57.04 -3.76
N PRO A 296 -6.95 56.51 -3.96
CA PRO A 296 -7.59 55.64 -2.98
C PRO A 296 -6.86 54.32 -2.73
N TRP A 297 -5.95 53.93 -3.63
CA TRP A 297 -5.19 52.69 -3.48
C TRP A 297 -4.14 52.79 -2.37
N TYR A 298 -3.81 53.97 -1.86
CA TYR A 298 -2.72 54.15 -0.88
C TYR A 298 -3.20 54.89 0.37
N ARG A 299 -2.57 54.60 1.50
CA ARG A 299 -2.89 55.23 2.79
C ARG A 299 -1.84 56.28 3.15
N PHE A 300 -2.21 57.56 3.06
CA PHE A 300 -1.36 58.70 3.46
C PHE A 300 -1.69 59.15 4.89
N THR A 301 -0.67 59.25 5.74
CA THR A 301 -0.78 59.89 7.06
C THR A 301 -0.55 61.40 6.97
N GLU A 302 0.34 61.84 6.08
CA GLU A 302 0.60 63.25 5.77
C GLU A 302 0.97 63.39 4.28
N PHE A 303 0.08 63.95 3.47
CA PHE A 303 0.28 63.99 2.02
C PHE A 303 1.31 65.05 1.57
N PRO A 304 2.22 64.74 0.62
CA PRO A 304 2.41 63.43 -0.01
C PRO A 304 3.45 62.54 0.70
N ASP A 305 4.24 63.08 1.63
CA ASP A 305 5.52 62.49 2.05
C ASP A 305 5.46 61.40 3.12
N LYS A 306 4.33 61.24 3.84
CA LYS A 306 4.17 60.16 4.81
C LYS A 306 2.99 59.26 4.45
N TYR A 307 3.30 58.00 4.20
CA TYR A 307 2.36 56.97 3.79
C TYR A 307 2.74 55.62 4.39
N GLU A 308 1.81 54.67 4.37
CA GLU A 308 2.10 53.29 4.75
C GLU A 308 2.97 52.61 3.69
N SER A 309 4.01 51.90 4.15
CA SER A 309 4.98 51.27 3.28
C SER A 309 5.47 49.98 3.92
N TRP A 310 5.78 48.99 3.09
CA TRP A 310 6.16 47.65 3.53
C TRP A 310 7.36 47.71 4.46
N TRP A 311 7.16 47.35 5.73
CA TRP A 311 8.19 47.40 6.79
C TRP A 311 8.91 48.75 6.94
N GLY A 312 8.25 49.85 6.57
CA GLY A 312 8.84 51.20 6.59
C GLY A 312 9.81 51.48 5.44
N ILE A 313 9.85 50.63 4.41
CA ILE A 313 10.67 50.83 3.20
C ILE A 313 9.92 51.77 2.25
N ASP A 314 10.33 53.03 2.22
CA ASP A 314 9.69 54.13 1.47
C ASP A 314 9.51 53.86 -0.05
N THR A 315 10.30 52.94 -0.63
CA THR A 315 10.21 52.55 -2.03
C THR A 315 9.10 51.54 -2.33
N LEU A 316 8.43 51.00 -1.31
CA LEU A 316 7.39 49.98 -1.42
C LEU A 316 6.08 50.44 -0.73
N PRO A 317 5.37 51.46 -1.26
CA PRO A 317 4.10 51.91 -0.71
C PRO A 317 3.05 50.79 -0.69
N ASN A 318 2.44 50.58 0.49
CA ASN A 318 1.37 49.59 0.65
C ASN A 318 0.10 50.04 -0.05
N VAL A 319 -0.62 49.07 -0.61
CA VAL A 319 -1.92 49.31 -1.20
C VAL A 319 -3.05 49.04 -0.20
N GLU A 320 -4.23 49.60 -0.43
CA GLU A 320 -5.49 49.19 0.20
C GLU A 320 -6.13 48.10 -0.67
N GLU A 321 -5.90 46.83 -0.32
CA GLU A 321 -6.26 45.70 -1.17
C GLU A 321 -7.78 45.52 -1.30
N ASN A 322 -8.55 46.00 -0.32
CA ASN A 322 -10.02 45.95 -0.35
C ASN A 322 -10.66 47.17 -1.03
N GLU A 323 -9.87 48.14 -1.51
CA GLU A 323 -10.38 49.24 -2.31
C GLU A 323 -10.99 48.67 -3.59
N PRO A 324 -12.29 48.87 -3.86
CA PRO A 324 -12.97 48.21 -4.98
C PRO A 324 -12.26 48.40 -6.32
N SER A 325 -11.76 49.61 -6.58
CA SER A 325 -11.04 49.91 -7.83
C SER A 325 -9.71 49.15 -7.96
N TYR A 326 -9.04 48.82 -6.85
CA TYR A 326 -7.83 47.99 -6.84
C TYR A 326 -8.19 46.51 -7.00
N THR A 327 -9.21 46.03 -6.27
CA THR A 327 -9.70 44.65 -6.40
C THR A 327 -10.18 44.36 -7.84
N ASP A 328 -10.89 45.30 -8.47
CA ASP A 328 -11.33 45.16 -9.87
C ASP A 328 -10.13 45.09 -10.82
N PHE A 329 -9.13 45.96 -10.60
CA PHE A 329 -7.90 46.00 -11.40
C PHE A 329 -7.05 44.71 -11.29
N ILE A 330 -6.93 44.12 -10.09
CA ILE A 330 -6.14 42.88 -9.91
C ILE A 330 -6.95 41.63 -10.25
N ILE A 331 -8.23 41.58 -9.88
CA ILE A 331 -9.04 40.35 -9.86
C ILE A 331 -10.22 40.42 -10.83
N ASN A 332 -11.19 41.33 -10.60
CA ASN A 332 -12.54 41.14 -11.15
C ASN A 332 -12.71 41.55 -12.62
N ASP A 333 -12.00 42.57 -13.09
CA ASP A 333 -12.17 43.08 -14.46
C ASP A 333 -11.74 42.05 -15.51
N GLU A 334 -12.38 42.04 -16.69
CA GLU A 334 -11.99 41.12 -17.77
C GLU A 334 -10.53 41.27 -18.23
N ASN A 335 -9.96 42.47 -18.02
CA ASN A 335 -8.57 42.82 -18.30
C ASN A 335 -7.75 42.97 -17.00
N SER A 336 -8.24 42.44 -15.88
CA SER A 336 -7.52 42.44 -14.62
C SER A 336 -6.16 41.76 -14.75
N VAL A 337 -5.23 42.05 -13.84
CA VAL A 337 -3.89 41.42 -13.84
C VAL A 337 -4.01 39.89 -13.86
N LEU A 338 -4.91 39.33 -13.04
CA LEU A 338 -5.19 37.90 -13.01
C LEU A 338 -5.60 37.35 -14.39
N HIS A 339 -6.66 37.91 -14.98
CA HIS A 339 -7.20 37.39 -16.25
C HIS A 339 -6.26 37.65 -17.42
N TYR A 340 -5.55 38.77 -17.43
CA TYR A 340 -4.64 39.17 -18.49
C TYR A 340 -3.48 38.18 -18.67
N TRP A 341 -2.87 37.72 -17.58
CA TRP A 341 -1.75 36.78 -17.63
C TRP A 341 -2.20 35.32 -17.78
N LEU A 342 -3.35 34.92 -17.21
CA LEU A 342 -3.95 33.62 -17.49
C LEU A 342 -4.24 33.44 -18.98
N LYS A 343 -4.79 34.47 -19.64
CA LYS A 343 -5.01 34.47 -21.11
C LYS A 343 -3.70 34.35 -21.92
N ARG A 344 -2.55 34.66 -21.33
CA ARG A 344 -1.20 34.54 -21.93
C ARG A 344 -0.49 33.22 -21.61
N GLY A 345 -1.14 32.33 -20.87
CA GLY A 345 -0.72 30.92 -20.76
C GLY A 345 -0.05 30.53 -19.45
N ILE A 346 -0.02 31.38 -18.43
CA ILE A 346 0.42 30.96 -17.10
C ILE A 346 -0.55 29.92 -16.52
N LYS A 347 -0.05 29.08 -15.60
CA LYS A 347 -0.82 28.01 -14.95
C LYS A 347 -0.98 28.21 -13.45
N GLY A 348 -0.81 29.43 -12.98
CA GLY A 348 -1.01 29.78 -11.59
C GLY A 348 -0.10 30.90 -11.09
N TRP A 349 -0.22 31.16 -9.81
CA TRP A 349 0.42 32.28 -9.12
C TRP A 349 1.05 31.82 -7.81
N ARG A 350 2.21 32.40 -7.49
CA ARG A 350 2.75 32.48 -6.14
C ARG A 350 2.41 33.87 -5.60
N LEU A 351 1.70 33.97 -4.48
CA LEU A 351 1.38 35.23 -3.82
C LEU A 351 2.49 35.63 -2.85
N ASP A 352 3.12 36.77 -3.12
CA ASP A 352 4.12 37.38 -2.25
C ASP A 352 3.46 37.92 -0.97
N VAL A 353 4.08 37.64 0.18
CA VAL A 353 3.65 38.14 1.49
C VAL A 353 2.12 38.01 1.69
N VAL A 354 1.58 36.81 1.43
CA VAL A 354 0.14 36.55 1.54
C VAL A 354 -0.41 36.80 2.97
N ASP A 355 0.49 36.80 3.95
CA ASP A 355 0.22 37.13 5.35
C ASP A 355 -0.24 38.57 5.59
N GLU A 356 0.07 39.50 4.68
CA GLU A 356 -0.40 40.89 4.72
C GLU A 356 -1.70 41.07 3.93
N LEU A 357 -2.04 40.14 3.02
CA LEU A 357 -3.24 40.26 2.20
C LEU A 357 -4.52 39.98 3.01
N PRO A 358 -5.58 40.80 2.87
CA PRO A 358 -6.87 40.55 3.52
C PRO A 358 -7.49 39.21 3.09
N GLU A 359 -8.18 38.54 4.02
CA GLU A 359 -8.86 37.26 3.77
C GLU A 359 -9.79 37.32 2.53
N LYS A 360 -10.61 38.37 2.44
CA LYS A 360 -11.54 38.57 1.32
C LYS A 360 -10.84 38.68 -0.03
N PHE A 361 -9.66 39.30 -0.06
CA PHE A 361 -8.87 39.46 -1.28
C PHE A 361 -8.36 38.10 -1.76
N VAL A 362 -7.76 37.31 -0.86
CA VAL A 362 -7.23 35.97 -1.18
C VAL A 362 -8.35 35.03 -1.66
N GLN A 363 -9.49 35.01 -0.96
CA GLN A 363 -10.66 34.21 -1.35
C GLN A 363 -11.23 34.65 -2.71
N GLY A 364 -11.31 35.97 -2.95
CA GLY A 364 -11.73 36.53 -4.22
C GLY A 364 -10.79 36.12 -5.36
N PHE A 365 -9.48 36.20 -5.12
CA PHE A 365 -8.45 35.84 -6.09
C PHE A 365 -8.52 34.35 -6.43
N ALA A 366 -8.55 33.49 -5.42
CA ALA A 366 -8.66 32.04 -5.59
C ALA A 366 -9.92 31.67 -6.40
N LYS A 367 -11.07 32.25 -6.03
CA LYS A 367 -12.34 32.02 -6.73
C LYS A 367 -12.30 32.46 -8.19
N ALA A 368 -11.80 33.66 -8.47
CA ALA A 368 -11.70 34.18 -9.84
C ALA A 368 -10.71 33.36 -10.69
N MET A 369 -9.57 32.98 -10.09
CA MET A 369 -8.57 32.13 -10.73
C MET A 369 -9.17 30.77 -11.12
N LYS A 370 -9.80 30.07 -10.17
CA LYS A 370 -10.39 28.75 -10.39
C LYS A 370 -11.59 28.79 -11.34
N ALA A 371 -12.32 29.89 -11.39
CA ALA A 371 -13.38 30.10 -12.37
C ALA A 371 -12.82 30.26 -13.80
N ALA A 372 -11.66 30.89 -13.94
CA ALA A 372 -10.99 31.06 -15.24
C ALA A 372 -10.25 29.80 -15.70
N ASP A 373 -9.55 29.12 -14.79
CA ASP A 373 -8.83 27.87 -15.04
C ASP A 373 -8.86 27.00 -13.76
N PRO A 374 -9.72 25.96 -13.69
CA PRO A 374 -9.80 25.07 -12.53
C PRO A 374 -8.49 24.36 -12.18
N ASP A 375 -7.60 24.19 -13.17
CA ASP A 375 -6.31 23.53 -13.01
C ASP A 375 -5.17 24.49 -12.61
N ALA A 376 -5.43 25.80 -12.56
CA ALA A 376 -4.44 26.78 -12.12
C ALA A 376 -4.13 26.62 -10.63
N VAL A 377 -2.86 26.77 -10.26
CA VAL A 377 -2.37 26.57 -8.88
C VAL A 377 -2.16 27.90 -8.18
N LEU A 378 -2.64 28.05 -6.94
CA LEU A 378 -2.34 29.19 -6.08
C LEU A 378 -1.44 28.79 -4.91
N ILE A 379 -0.27 29.41 -4.82
CA ILE A 379 0.74 29.14 -3.79
C ILE A 379 0.94 30.39 -2.94
N GLY A 380 0.82 30.30 -1.63
CA GLY A 380 1.15 31.43 -0.74
C GLY A 380 2.57 31.37 -0.21
N GLU A 381 3.20 32.52 -0.04
CA GLU A 381 4.40 32.64 0.80
C GLU A 381 4.02 32.64 2.29
N VAL A 382 4.16 31.50 2.96
CA VAL A 382 3.97 31.36 4.40
C VAL A 382 5.20 30.68 4.98
N TRP A 383 5.81 31.27 6.01
CA TRP A 383 7.09 30.79 6.56
C TRP A 383 6.90 29.77 7.70
N GLU A 384 5.75 29.79 8.36
CA GLU A 384 5.40 28.87 9.45
C GLU A 384 4.34 27.84 9.02
N ASP A 385 3.82 27.07 9.99
CA ASP A 385 2.72 26.13 9.74
C ASP A 385 1.45 26.89 9.31
N ALA A 386 1.11 26.76 8.03
CA ALA A 386 -0.01 27.43 7.38
C ALA A 386 -1.38 26.92 7.84
N SER A 387 -1.46 25.79 8.55
CA SER A 387 -2.71 25.25 9.08
C SER A 387 -3.26 26.03 10.28
N HIS A 388 -2.42 26.78 10.99
CA HIS A 388 -2.82 27.56 12.17
C HIS A 388 -2.05 28.88 12.30
N LYS A 389 -1.56 29.42 11.18
CA LYS A 389 -0.81 30.67 11.14
C LYS A 389 -1.67 31.82 11.70
N VAL A 390 -1.13 32.54 12.67
CA VAL A 390 -1.67 33.82 13.12
C VAL A 390 -0.87 34.95 12.49
N SER A 391 -1.53 35.83 11.74
CA SER A 391 -0.96 37.03 11.15
C SER A 391 -1.76 38.25 11.58
N TYR A 392 -1.08 39.30 12.06
CA TYR A 392 -1.71 40.53 12.58
C TYR A 392 -2.86 40.30 13.57
N GLY A 393 -2.74 39.28 14.43
CA GLY A 393 -3.75 38.92 15.43
C GLY A 393 -4.95 38.12 14.90
N VAL A 394 -4.94 37.72 13.62
CA VAL A 394 -6.00 36.95 12.97
C VAL A 394 -5.50 35.55 12.63
N LEU A 395 -6.26 34.52 13.00
CA LEU A 395 -6.00 33.14 12.60
C LEU A 395 -6.38 32.95 11.13
N ARG A 396 -5.42 32.57 10.29
CA ARG A 396 -5.59 32.43 8.84
C ARG A 396 -6.18 31.06 8.50
N LYS A 397 -7.04 31.03 7.49
CA LYS A 397 -7.79 29.83 7.05
C LYS A 397 -7.28 29.28 5.71
N TYR A 398 -5.99 29.48 5.42
CA TYR A 398 -5.34 29.18 4.13
C TYR A 398 -5.68 27.82 3.52
N LEU A 399 -5.73 26.78 4.36
CA LEU A 399 -5.90 25.38 3.94
C LEU A 399 -7.29 24.82 4.23
N CYS A 400 -8.27 25.70 4.50
CA CYS A 400 -9.65 25.30 4.80
C CYS A 400 -10.53 25.12 3.55
N GLY A 401 -9.97 25.36 2.35
CA GLY A 401 -10.58 25.05 1.04
C GLY A 401 -10.99 26.25 0.18
N ASP A 402 -10.80 27.48 0.66
CA ASP A 402 -11.24 28.71 -0.02
C ASP A 402 -10.12 29.63 -0.52
N GLU A 403 -8.90 29.38 -0.07
CA GLU A 403 -7.78 30.30 -0.24
C GLU A 403 -6.68 29.66 -1.08
N LEU A 404 -5.77 28.91 -0.46
CA LEU A 404 -4.54 28.46 -1.14
C LEU A 404 -4.60 26.97 -1.49
N ASP A 405 -4.05 26.59 -2.65
CA ASP A 405 -3.80 25.19 -2.97
C ASP A 405 -2.57 24.66 -2.22
N SER A 406 -1.56 25.52 -2.06
CA SER A 406 -0.25 25.18 -1.52
C SER A 406 0.40 26.39 -0.84
N VAL A 407 1.50 26.14 -0.13
CA VAL A 407 2.37 27.17 0.44
C VAL A 407 3.83 26.79 0.23
N MET A 408 4.72 27.79 0.29
CA MET A 408 6.16 27.58 0.36
C MET A 408 6.49 26.84 1.67
N ASN A 409 6.92 25.58 1.58
CA ASN A 409 7.08 24.72 2.75
C ASN A 409 8.41 24.97 3.48
N TYR A 410 8.58 26.19 4.02
CA TYR A 410 9.71 26.56 4.88
C TYR A 410 9.82 25.72 6.16
N PRO A 411 8.72 25.25 6.80
CA PRO A 411 8.82 24.27 7.88
C PRO A 411 9.56 22.99 7.46
N PHE A 412 9.23 22.40 6.30
CA PHE A 412 9.95 21.23 5.79
C PHE A 412 11.43 21.51 5.55
N ARG A 413 11.77 22.65 4.94
CA ARG A 413 13.15 23.09 4.75
C ARG A 413 13.91 23.11 6.08
N GLN A 414 13.33 23.77 7.09
CA GLN A 414 13.95 23.94 8.39
C GLN A 414 14.18 22.60 9.09
N ILE A 415 13.16 21.73 9.10
CA ILE A 415 13.21 20.38 9.70
C ILE A 415 14.37 19.57 9.09
N LEU A 416 14.45 19.53 7.76
CA LEU A 416 15.48 18.75 7.06
C LEU A 416 16.88 19.31 7.28
N LEU A 417 17.05 20.64 7.27
CA LEU A 417 18.33 21.28 7.54
C LEU A 417 18.77 21.05 8.99
N ASP A 418 17.87 21.18 9.95
CA ASP A 418 18.18 20.95 11.37
C ASP A 418 18.59 19.51 11.63
N PHE A 419 17.94 18.56 10.96
CA PHE A 419 18.41 17.18 10.95
C PHE A 419 19.77 17.07 10.27
N MET A 420 19.98 17.56 9.04
CA MET A 420 21.26 17.36 8.35
C MET A 420 22.46 18.03 9.06
N LEU A 421 22.21 19.11 9.79
CA LEU A 421 23.23 19.91 10.51
C LEU A 421 23.44 19.49 11.97
N GLY A 422 22.75 18.48 12.50
CA GLY A 422 22.99 18.02 13.87
C GLY A 422 22.17 18.73 14.96
N ARG A 423 21.23 19.61 14.61
CA ARG A 423 20.48 20.45 15.56
C ARG A 423 19.30 19.72 16.20
N THR A 424 18.70 18.76 15.49
CA THR A 424 17.62 17.88 15.97
C THR A 424 17.97 16.43 15.69
N ASP A 425 17.44 15.45 16.45
CA ASP A 425 17.62 14.03 16.14
C ASP A 425 16.50 13.49 15.22
N ALA A 426 16.63 12.25 14.77
CA ALA A 426 15.64 11.61 13.91
C ALA A 426 14.24 11.49 14.58
N ARG A 427 14.18 11.30 15.91
CA ARG A 427 12.91 11.20 16.65
C ARG A 427 12.15 12.52 16.63
N MET A 428 12.83 13.63 16.92
CA MET A 428 12.21 14.95 16.85
C MET A 428 11.81 15.29 15.41
N THR A 429 12.67 14.95 14.44
CA THR A 429 12.39 15.12 13.01
C THR A 429 11.11 14.41 12.59
N GLN A 430 10.91 13.15 13.01
CA GLN A 430 9.68 12.40 12.77
C GLN A 430 8.44 13.09 13.36
N ARG A 431 8.54 13.62 14.58
CA ARG A 431 7.42 14.30 15.25
C ARG A 431 7.04 15.58 14.54
N LEU A 432 8.02 16.38 14.12
CA LEU A 432 7.78 17.62 13.38
C LEU A 432 7.11 17.36 12.02
N LEU A 433 7.59 16.37 11.26
CA LEU A 433 6.97 15.98 9.98
C LEU A 433 5.56 15.40 10.17
N MET A 434 5.35 14.59 11.21
CA MET A 434 4.04 14.02 11.51
C MET A 434 3.05 15.11 11.95
N SER A 435 3.49 16.13 12.67
CA SER A 435 2.65 17.28 13.03
C SER A 435 2.11 17.99 11.78
N LEU A 436 2.97 18.23 10.77
CA LEU A 436 2.52 18.79 9.49
C LEU A 436 1.54 17.83 8.78
N TYR A 437 1.83 16.53 8.78
CA TYR A 437 0.96 15.53 8.16
C TYR A 437 -0.41 15.40 8.84
N GLU A 438 -0.47 15.53 10.17
CA GLU A 438 -1.72 15.54 10.94
C GLU A 438 -2.53 16.82 10.67
N ASN A 439 -1.85 17.96 10.62
CA ASN A 439 -2.50 19.27 10.56
C ASN A 439 -3.02 19.65 9.16
N TYR A 440 -2.36 19.19 8.10
CA TYR A 440 -2.70 19.60 6.73
C TYR A 440 -3.71 18.63 6.11
N PRO A 441 -4.76 19.11 5.43
CA PRO A 441 -5.58 18.22 4.60
C PRO A 441 -4.72 17.52 3.55
N ARG A 442 -5.00 16.23 3.31
CA ARG A 442 -4.17 15.37 2.44
C ARG A 442 -3.94 15.97 1.05
N GLN A 443 -4.96 16.62 0.49
CA GLN A 443 -4.91 17.32 -0.80
C GLN A 443 -3.85 18.44 -0.82
N HIS A 444 -3.75 19.23 0.26
CA HIS A 444 -2.78 20.31 0.39
C HIS A 444 -1.38 19.79 0.73
N PHE A 445 -1.27 18.81 1.63
CA PHE A 445 0.02 18.24 2.04
C PHE A 445 0.81 17.68 0.83
N TYR A 446 0.14 16.99 -0.08
CA TYR A 446 0.76 16.47 -1.31
C TYR A 446 0.96 17.52 -2.41
N ALA A 447 0.44 18.74 -2.23
CA ALA A 447 0.66 19.87 -3.11
C ALA A 447 1.71 20.87 -2.58
N LEU A 448 2.25 20.67 -1.37
CA LEU A 448 3.21 21.60 -0.74
C LEU A 448 4.45 21.82 -1.61
N MET A 449 4.88 23.08 -1.75
CA MET A 449 6.11 23.44 -2.45
C MET A 449 7.31 23.15 -1.54
N ASN A 450 7.87 21.95 -1.67
CA ASN A 450 8.98 21.45 -0.85
C ASN A 450 10.32 22.00 -1.38
N LEU A 451 10.72 23.16 -0.87
CA LEU A 451 11.99 23.82 -1.21
C LEU A 451 13.13 23.49 -0.22
N LEU A 452 14.38 23.55 -0.71
CA LEU A 452 15.59 23.55 0.12
C LEU A 452 16.29 24.92 0.15
N GLY A 453 16.11 25.71 -0.90
CA GLY A 453 16.60 27.07 -1.06
C GLY A 453 15.57 27.94 -1.79
N SER A 454 15.74 29.24 -1.69
CA SER A 454 14.97 30.26 -2.42
C SER A 454 15.81 31.53 -2.55
N HIS A 455 15.23 32.56 -3.17
CA HIS A 455 15.83 33.87 -3.33
C HIS A 455 15.91 34.72 -2.04
N ASP A 456 15.34 34.26 -0.92
CA ASP A 456 15.30 34.99 0.37
C ASP A 456 16.17 34.37 1.47
N VAL A 457 16.65 33.14 1.24
CA VAL A 457 17.49 32.41 2.19
C VAL A 457 18.86 32.12 1.60
N GLU A 458 19.85 31.82 2.44
CA GLU A 458 21.16 31.38 2.00
C GLU A 458 21.07 30.13 1.12
N ARG A 459 22.03 30.00 0.19
CA ARG A 459 22.16 28.81 -0.65
C ARG A 459 22.35 27.57 0.22
N VAL A 460 21.60 26.52 -0.10
CA VAL A 460 21.60 25.27 0.68
C VAL A 460 23.02 24.69 0.79
N LEU A 461 23.82 24.74 -0.27
CA LEU A 461 25.18 24.23 -0.27
C LEU A 461 26.09 24.97 0.74
N THR A 462 25.94 26.29 0.84
CA THR A 462 26.67 27.12 1.81
C THR A 462 26.36 26.71 3.26
N LEU A 463 25.08 26.44 3.55
CA LEU A 463 24.65 25.98 4.88
C LEU A 463 25.19 24.58 5.20
N LEU A 464 25.08 23.64 4.25
CA LEU A 464 25.50 22.25 4.44
C LEU A 464 27.01 22.07 4.58
N GLY A 465 27.79 23.02 4.05
CA GLY A 465 29.24 23.13 4.24
C GLY A 465 29.64 23.73 5.59
N GLU A 466 28.68 24.06 6.46
CA GLU A 466 28.93 24.69 7.76
C GLU A 466 29.77 25.98 7.62
N ALA A 467 29.42 26.81 6.63
CA ALA A 467 30.01 28.14 6.49
C ALA A 467 29.70 29.00 7.74
N PRO A 468 30.56 29.97 8.10
CA PRO A 468 30.29 30.88 9.22
C PRO A 468 28.93 31.57 9.07
N ALA A 469 28.23 31.80 10.18
CA ALA A 469 26.93 32.48 10.15
C ALA A 469 27.05 33.86 9.49
N SER A 470 26.05 34.25 8.68
CA SER A 470 26.10 35.50 7.91
C SER A 470 26.30 36.73 8.80
N GLU A 471 25.73 36.72 10.00
CA GLU A 471 25.79 37.77 11.02
C GLU A 471 27.21 37.95 11.59
N SER A 472 28.07 36.94 11.45
CA SER A 472 29.48 37.00 11.89
C SER A 472 30.43 37.60 10.86
N LEU A 473 29.95 37.90 9.65
CA LEU A 473 30.74 38.38 8.53
C LEU A 473 30.23 39.74 8.02
N SER A 474 31.15 40.65 7.73
CA SER A 474 30.82 41.87 6.97
C SER A 474 30.32 41.52 5.56
N ILE A 475 29.53 42.41 4.96
CA ILE A 475 29.01 42.26 3.58
C ILE A 475 30.15 41.96 2.58
N THR A 476 31.30 42.62 2.72
CA THR A 476 32.48 42.40 1.88
C THR A 476 33.09 41.01 2.08
N GLN A 477 33.09 40.48 3.31
CA GLN A 477 33.56 39.12 3.59
C GLN A 477 32.58 38.09 3.03
N GLN A 478 31.27 38.29 3.19
CA GLN A 478 30.24 37.43 2.61
C GLN A 478 30.36 37.34 1.08
N ALA A 479 30.57 38.47 0.40
CA ALA A 479 30.77 38.54 -1.05
C ALA A 479 31.94 37.65 -1.54
N ARG A 480 33.06 37.66 -0.80
CA ARG A 480 34.31 36.97 -1.17
C ARG A 480 34.41 35.53 -0.67
N SER A 481 33.64 35.18 0.34
CA SER A 481 33.70 33.86 0.96
C SER A 481 33.26 32.75 -0.01
N ARG A 482 34.00 31.65 0.02
CA ARG A 482 33.73 30.38 -0.69
C ARG A 482 34.00 29.25 0.29
N LEU A 483 33.31 28.13 0.13
CA LEU A 483 33.58 26.93 0.91
C LEU A 483 35.01 26.45 0.63
N THR A 484 35.70 26.00 1.67
CA THR A 484 36.94 25.24 1.49
C THR A 484 36.64 23.90 0.82
N GLU A 485 37.63 23.27 0.21
CA GLU A 485 37.45 21.97 -0.46
C GLU A 485 36.80 20.92 0.46
N ALA A 486 37.27 20.83 1.71
CA ALA A 486 36.70 19.91 2.69
C ALA A 486 35.23 20.22 3.03
N GLN A 487 34.90 21.51 3.19
CA GLN A 487 33.51 21.93 3.43
C GLN A 487 32.63 21.66 2.22
N ARG A 488 33.14 21.87 1.00
CA ARG A 488 32.41 21.61 -0.24
C ARG A 488 32.12 20.12 -0.43
N ILE A 489 33.10 19.24 -0.21
CA ILE A 489 32.89 17.78 -0.25
C ILE A 489 31.80 17.35 0.74
N LEU A 490 31.82 17.89 1.97
CA LEU A 490 30.80 17.61 2.96
C LEU A 490 29.42 18.14 2.53
N ALA A 491 29.38 19.37 1.99
CA ALA A 491 28.15 20.00 1.52
C ALA A 491 27.50 19.21 0.39
N VAL A 492 28.30 18.77 -0.61
CA VAL A 492 27.83 17.94 -1.74
C VAL A 492 27.24 16.63 -1.24
N LYS A 493 27.94 15.91 -0.36
CA LYS A 493 27.44 14.65 0.22
C LYS A 493 26.10 14.85 0.94
N ARG A 494 25.99 15.87 1.78
CA ARG A 494 24.75 16.20 2.50
C ARG A 494 23.63 16.64 1.57
N LEU A 495 23.94 17.41 0.53
CA LEU A 495 22.95 17.86 -0.43
C LEU A 495 22.37 16.65 -1.17
N LYS A 496 23.20 15.69 -1.57
CA LYS A 496 22.74 14.44 -2.19
C LYS A 496 21.74 13.69 -1.32
N LEU A 497 21.95 13.64 0.01
CA LEU A 497 20.99 13.06 0.96
C LEU A 497 19.67 13.83 1.02
N LEU A 498 19.74 15.17 1.08
CA LEU A 498 18.53 16.01 1.08
C LEU A 498 17.74 15.90 -0.22
N VAL A 499 18.40 15.75 -1.38
CA VAL A 499 17.70 15.55 -2.66
C VAL A 499 17.02 14.18 -2.70
N VAL A 500 17.61 13.13 -2.13
CA VAL A 500 16.90 11.84 -1.95
C VAL A 500 15.62 12.06 -1.16
N TRP A 501 15.71 12.74 -0.02
CA TRP A 501 14.54 13.03 0.81
C TRP A 501 13.51 13.88 0.06
N GLN A 502 13.92 14.99 -0.54
CA GLN A 502 13.07 15.93 -1.26
C GLN A 502 12.30 15.23 -2.39
N MET A 503 12.97 14.38 -3.18
CA MET A 503 12.36 13.71 -4.33
C MET A 503 11.49 12.51 -3.96
N THR A 504 11.61 11.97 -2.74
CA THR A 504 10.89 10.76 -2.29
C THR A 504 9.88 11.01 -1.18
N PHE A 505 9.73 12.26 -0.70
CA PHE A 505 8.69 12.68 0.25
C PHE A 505 7.41 13.16 -0.46
N PRO A 506 6.23 13.10 0.18
CA PRO A 506 5.01 13.73 -0.34
C PRO A 506 5.16 15.25 -0.53
N GLY A 507 4.48 15.81 -1.52
CA GLY A 507 4.59 17.23 -1.91
C GLY A 507 5.34 17.41 -3.23
N VAL A 508 5.46 18.65 -3.68
CA VAL A 508 6.06 19.07 -4.95
C VAL A 508 7.49 19.55 -4.70
N PRO A 509 8.53 18.79 -5.11
CA PRO A 509 9.92 19.23 -4.97
C PRO A 509 10.15 20.53 -5.74
N CYS A 510 10.75 21.53 -5.10
CA CYS A 510 11.18 22.76 -5.75
C CYS A 510 12.70 22.92 -5.71
N VAL A 511 13.32 22.96 -6.89
CA VAL A 511 14.75 23.23 -7.07
C VAL A 511 14.94 24.73 -7.32
N TYR A 512 15.77 25.40 -6.52
CA TYR A 512 16.13 26.79 -6.76
C TYR A 512 17.33 26.85 -7.70
N TYR A 513 17.24 27.66 -8.78
CA TYR A 513 18.19 27.58 -9.89
C TYR A 513 19.66 27.59 -9.45
N GLY A 514 20.41 26.59 -9.87
CA GLY A 514 21.82 26.44 -9.57
C GLY A 514 22.14 25.73 -8.25
N ASP A 515 21.16 25.36 -7.43
CA ASP A 515 21.39 24.41 -6.33
C ASP A 515 21.84 23.04 -6.89
N GLU A 516 21.28 22.63 -8.03
CA GLU A 516 21.70 21.43 -8.78
C GLU A 516 23.06 21.59 -9.47
N ALA A 517 23.49 22.84 -9.71
CA ALA A 517 24.78 23.17 -10.29
C ALA A 517 25.86 23.45 -9.23
N GLY A 518 25.53 23.37 -7.94
CA GLY A 518 26.46 23.57 -6.83
C GLY A 518 26.81 25.03 -6.54
N LEU A 519 25.87 25.97 -6.73
CA LEU A 519 26.03 27.38 -6.38
C LEU A 519 26.12 27.61 -4.87
N GLU A 520 26.98 28.56 -4.50
CA GLU A 520 27.20 29.02 -3.12
C GLU A 520 26.79 30.49 -2.98
N GLY A 521 26.29 30.88 -1.82
CA GLY A 521 25.90 32.26 -1.51
C GLY A 521 25.26 32.42 -0.13
N TYR A 522 25.62 33.51 0.55
CA TYR A 522 24.92 33.98 1.75
C TYR A 522 23.56 34.60 1.39
N LYS A 523 22.95 35.36 2.32
CA LYS A 523 21.68 36.05 2.11
C LYS A 523 21.74 37.05 0.94
N ASP A 524 20.58 37.59 0.58
CA ASP A 524 20.42 38.61 -0.47
C ASP A 524 21.49 39.72 -0.33
N PRO A 525 22.23 40.05 -1.42
CA PRO A 525 22.09 39.58 -2.81
C PRO A 525 22.91 38.35 -3.21
N PHE A 526 23.65 37.73 -2.29
CA PHE A 526 24.62 36.70 -2.63
C PHE A 526 24.00 35.34 -2.99
N ASN A 527 22.77 35.07 -2.54
CA ASN A 527 21.98 33.90 -2.94
C ASN A 527 21.43 34.03 -4.38
N ARG A 528 21.50 35.21 -4.99
CA ARG A 528 21.02 35.51 -6.36
C ARG A 528 22.18 35.59 -7.36
N ARG A 529 23.25 34.82 -7.19
CA ARG A 529 24.35 34.74 -8.17
C ARG A 529 23.89 34.16 -9.49
N THR A 530 24.58 34.55 -10.57
CA THR A 530 24.30 34.04 -11.90
C THR A 530 24.50 32.52 -12.01
N TYR A 531 23.68 31.88 -12.84
CA TYR A 531 23.80 30.45 -13.12
C TYR A 531 25.16 30.17 -13.82
N PRO A 532 25.92 29.14 -13.40
CA PRO A 532 27.27 28.89 -13.88
C PRO A 532 27.28 28.07 -15.17
N TRP A 533 26.67 28.56 -16.26
CA TRP A 533 26.59 27.82 -17.53
C TRP A 533 27.97 27.36 -18.02
N GLY A 534 28.13 26.06 -18.24
CA GLY A 534 29.39 25.42 -18.64
C GLY A 534 30.37 25.14 -17.49
N GLY A 535 30.09 25.63 -16.28
CA GLY A 535 30.85 25.41 -15.06
C GLY A 535 30.03 24.73 -13.96
N GLU A 536 29.00 23.98 -14.33
CA GLU A 536 28.12 23.27 -13.39
C GLU A 536 28.86 22.14 -12.66
N ASP A 537 28.50 21.90 -11.40
CA ASP A 537 28.88 20.69 -10.68
C ASP A 537 28.18 19.47 -11.29
N ARG A 538 28.92 18.71 -12.11
CA ARG A 538 28.38 17.59 -12.87
C ARG A 538 27.87 16.46 -11.98
N GLU A 539 28.50 16.23 -10.83
CA GLU A 539 28.06 15.20 -9.89
C GLU A 539 26.68 15.53 -9.33
N LEU A 540 26.47 16.78 -8.90
CA LEU A 540 25.17 17.22 -8.39
C LEU A 540 24.11 17.23 -9.49
N LEU A 541 24.45 17.69 -10.70
CA LEU A 541 23.50 17.76 -11.81
C LEU A 541 22.98 16.36 -12.20
N GLU A 542 23.89 15.40 -12.40
CA GLU A 542 23.53 14.02 -12.71
C GLU A 542 22.74 13.37 -11.56
N TRP A 543 23.06 13.71 -10.30
CA TRP A 543 22.32 13.24 -9.14
C TRP A 543 20.87 13.72 -9.13
N HIS A 544 20.63 15.02 -9.39
CA HIS A 544 19.28 15.58 -9.49
C HIS A 544 18.51 14.94 -10.64
N GLN A 545 19.11 14.85 -11.83
CA GLN A 545 18.51 14.23 -13.01
C GLN A 545 18.09 12.79 -12.71
N ARG A 546 18.97 12.00 -12.07
CA ARG A 546 18.68 10.62 -11.69
C ARG A 546 17.48 10.53 -10.74
N LEU A 547 17.44 11.33 -9.69
CA LEU A 547 16.36 11.25 -8.68
C LEU A 547 15.02 11.78 -9.20
N ILE A 548 15.03 12.83 -10.02
CA ILE A 548 13.84 13.33 -10.71
C ILE A 548 13.30 12.25 -11.66
N ALA A 549 14.17 11.59 -12.43
CA ALA A 549 13.77 10.48 -13.29
C ALA A 549 13.16 9.30 -12.49
N LEU A 550 13.70 8.97 -11.32
CA LEU A 550 13.11 7.95 -10.44
C LEU A 550 11.72 8.37 -9.93
N ARG A 551 11.55 9.63 -9.51
CA ARG A 551 10.26 10.16 -9.06
C ARG A 551 9.19 10.08 -10.15
N HIS A 552 9.54 10.43 -11.38
CA HIS A 552 8.62 10.33 -12.53
C HIS A 552 8.28 8.88 -12.87
N ARG A 553 9.26 7.98 -12.78
CA ARG A 553 9.09 6.57 -13.13
C ARG A 553 8.20 5.81 -12.14
N TYR A 554 8.28 6.11 -10.84
CA TYR A 554 7.59 5.35 -9.80
C TYR A 554 6.52 6.18 -9.11
N PRO A 555 5.22 5.90 -9.35
CA PRO A 555 4.10 6.65 -8.76
C PRO A 555 4.13 6.76 -7.24
N VAL A 556 4.73 5.77 -6.56
CA VAL A 556 4.86 5.72 -5.11
C VAL A 556 5.54 6.96 -4.50
N PHE A 557 6.47 7.60 -5.23
CA PHE A 557 7.14 8.80 -4.75
C PHE A 557 6.27 10.07 -4.87
N LYS A 558 5.25 10.04 -5.72
CA LYS A 558 4.33 11.17 -5.95
C LYS A 558 3.14 11.08 -5.00
N THR A 559 2.30 10.05 -5.15
CA THR A 559 1.01 9.92 -4.44
C THR A 559 0.91 8.70 -3.53
N GLY A 560 1.99 7.93 -3.36
CA GLY A 560 2.02 6.81 -2.40
C GLY A 560 1.89 7.29 -0.95
N GLU A 561 1.22 6.52 -0.11
CA GLU A 561 1.09 6.79 1.31
C GLU A 561 2.45 6.86 2.00
N TRP A 562 2.61 7.76 2.98
CA TRP A 562 3.84 7.94 3.75
C TRP A 562 3.68 7.29 5.12
N LEU A 563 4.55 6.31 5.41
CA LEU A 563 4.54 5.54 6.63
C LEU A 563 5.89 5.70 7.36
N PRO A 564 5.90 6.14 8.62
CA PRO A 564 7.12 6.16 9.43
C PRO A 564 7.64 4.73 9.63
N LEU A 565 8.96 4.54 9.59
CA LEU A 565 9.58 3.22 9.81
C LEU A 565 10.61 3.23 10.94
N TYR A 566 11.61 4.10 10.83
CA TYR A 566 12.73 4.14 11.77
C TYR A 566 13.17 5.58 12.00
N ALA A 567 13.33 5.96 13.27
CA ALA A 567 13.74 7.31 13.61
C ALA A 567 14.52 7.26 14.92
N GLU A 568 15.85 7.05 14.86
CA GLU A 568 16.71 7.08 16.03
C GLU A 568 18.06 7.75 15.74
N GLY A 569 18.46 8.68 16.61
CA GLY A 569 19.76 9.35 16.52
C GLY A 569 19.97 10.04 15.17
N ASP A 570 20.98 9.58 14.43
CA ASP A 570 21.40 10.11 13.12
C ASP A 570 20.77 9.40 11.92
N ILE A 571 19.81 8.49 12.17
CA ILE A 571 19.23 7.65 11.13
C ILE A 571 17.73 7.90 11.08
N TYR A 572 17.28 8.31 9.90
CA TYR A 572 15.87 8.51 9.60
C TYR A 572 15.44 7.62 8.45
N GLY A 573 14.27 7.00 8.58
CA GLY A 573 13.76 6.02 7.65
C GLY A 573 12.24 5.98 7.58
N TYR A 574 11.71 5.85 6.37
CA TYR A 574 10.27 5.82 6.11
C TYR A 574 9.96 4.98 4.87
N VAL A 575 8.69 4.64 4.71
CA VAL A 575 8.16 3.91 3.56
C VAL A 575 7.21 4.79 2.77
N ARG A 576 7.25 4.63 1.45
CA ARG A 576 6.21 5.08 0.52
C ARG A 576 5.53 3.85 -0.06
N GLN A 577 4.20 3.82 -0.07
CA GLN A 577 3.45 2.63 -0.49
C GLN A 577 2.20 2.96 -1.32
N ILE A 578 2.00 2.18 -2.39
CA ILE A 578 0.75 2.05 -3.14
C ILE A 578 0.42 0.55 -3.13
N ILE A 579 -0.77 0.23 -2.66
CA ILE A 579 -1.28 -1.15 -2.56
C ILE A 579 -2.71 -1.22 -3.09
N ASN A 580 -3.13 -2.41 -3.51
CA ASN A 580 -4.48 -2.68 -4.02
C ASN A 580 -4.84 -1.88 -5.28
N GLY A 581 -3.84 -1.49 -6.07
CA GLY A 581 -4.01 -0.77 -7.32
C GLY A 581 -4.47 0.67 -7.15
N ARG A 582 -4.45 1.23 -5.94
CA ARG A 582 -4.93 2.58 -5.65
C ARG A 582 -3.95 3.38 -4.80
N ASP A 583 -3.77 4.65 -5.14
CA ASP A 583 -2.95 5.55 -4.35
C ASP A 583 -3.70 6.15 -3.15
N CYS A 584 -3.06 7.09 -2.46
CA CYS A 584 -3.59 7.66 -1.23
C CYS A 584 -4.81 8.59 -1.41
N PHE A 585 -5.18 8.88 -2.67
CA PHE A 585 -6.39 9.59 -3.08
C PHE A 585 -7.46 8.66 -3.68
N GLY A 586 -7.18 7.35 -3.76
CA GLY A 586 -8.08 6.36 -4.34
C GLY A 586 -7.97 6.21 -5.86
N GLU A 587 -7.02 6.89 -6.51
CA GLU A 587 -6.82 6.83 -7.96
C GLU A 587 -6.10 5.56 -8.38
N GLU A 588 -6.48 4.99 -9.53
CA GLU A 588 -5.85 3.76 -10.03
C GLU A 588 -4.37 3.99 -10.35
N ARG A 589 -3.49 3.23 -9.68
CA ARG A 589 -2.03 3.30 -9.81
C ARG A 589 -1.42 1.92 -9.60
N ALA A 590 -0.25 1.68 -10.20
CA ALA A 590 0.45 0.42 -10.03
C ALA A 590 1.01 0.28 -8.60
N ASP A 591 0.83 -0.88 -7.99
CA ASP A 591 1.39 -1.22 -6.69
C ASP A 591 2.91 -1.12 -6.69
N ASN A 592 3.44 -0.34 -5.76
CA ASN A 592 4.85 -0.11 -5.55
C ASN A 592 5.08 0.21 -4.07
N THR A 593 6.09 -0.42 -3.46
CA THR A 593 6.55 -0.11 -2.10
C THR A 593 8.02 0.26 -2.15
N ALA A 594 8.38 1.41 -1.57
CA ALA A 594 9.76 1.87 -1.48
C ALA A 594 10.10 2.24 -0.03
N LEU A 595 11.25 1.76 0.44
CA LEU A 595 11.81 2.04 1.76
C LEU A 595 13.01 2.97 1.59
N ILE A 596 13.01 4.09 2.31
CA ILE A 596 14.04 5.13 2.27
C ILE A 596 14.74 5.16 3.61
N LEU A 597 16.08 5.14 3.61
CA LEU A 597 16.92 5.29 4.80
C LEU A 597 17.97 6.36 4.54
N ILE A 598 18.24 7.19 5.53
CA ILE A 598 19.22 8.27 5.47
C ILE A 598 20.05 8.22 6.76
N ASN A 599 21.38 8.08 6.61
CA ASN A 599 22.34 8.25 7.69
C ASN A 599 23.06 9.60 7.52
N ARG A 600 22.81 10.55 8.43
CA ARG A 600 23.47 11.86 8.40
C ARG A 600 24.85 11.88 9.07
N ASN A 601 25.26 10.80 9.75
CA ASN A 601 26.50 10.79 10.51
C ASN A 601 27.71 10.91 9.56
N LYS A 602 28.67 11.75 9.92
CA LYS A 602 29.83 12.09 9.07
C LYS A 602 30.90 11.00 9.04
N GLU A 603 30.95 10.17 10.07
CA GLU A 603 32.09 9.26 10.34
C GLU A 603 31.67 7.82 10.62
N VAL A 604 30.48 7.63 11.21
CA VAL A 604 30.00 6.34 11.71
C VAL A 604 28.91 5.79 10.81
N GLY A 605 29.14 4.58 10.31
CA GLY A 605 28.10 3.80 9.63
C GLY A 605 27.16 3.14 10.64
N ALA A 606 26.12 2.47 10.15
CA ALA A 606 25.18 1.75 10.99
C ALA A 606 24.77 0.43 10.37
N GLU A 607 24.65 -0.59 11.21
CA GLU A 607 24.01 -1.85 10.86
C GLU A 607 22.64 -1.89 11.53
N LEU A 608 21.60 -1.99 10.72
CA LEU A 608 20.21 -1.94 11.18
C LEU A 608 19.55 -3.28 10.93
N ILE A 609 18.76 -3.73 11.90
CA ILE A 609 17.78 -4.80 11.73
C ILE A 609 16.41 -4.16 11.88
N LEU A 610 15.77 -3.90 10.74
CA LEU A 610 14.49 -3.20 10.69
C LEU A 610 13.36 -4.22 10.68
N ASN A 611 12.39 -4.08 11.58
CA ASN A 611 11.12 -4.80 11.45
C ASN A 611 10.30 -4.17 10.33
N VAL A 612 10.09 -4.92 9.25
CA VAL A 612 9.36 -4.47 8.06
C VAL A 612 8.09 -5.28 7.82
N ARG A 613 7.65 -6.07 8.81
CA ARG A 613 6.41 -6.86 8.75
C ARG A 613 5.21 -5.95 8.42
N GLY A 614 4.34 -6.43 7.55
CA GLY A 614 3.17 -5.67 7.07
C GLY A 614 3.49 -4.52 6.13
N VAL A 615 4.77 -4.19 5.89
CA VAL A 615 5.17 -3.03 5.08
C VAL A 615 5.95 -3.44 3.84
N CYS A 616 7.04 -4.19 4.02
CA CYS A 616 7.89 -4.70 2.92
C CYS A 616 8.07 -6.22 3.02
N ARG A 617 8.30 -6.89 1.89
CA ARG A 617 8.54 -8.34 1.82
C ARG A 617 9.43 -8.73 0.64
N GLY A 618 9.92 -9.97 0.68
CA GLY A 618 10.66 -10.58 -0.42
C GLY A 618 11.96 -9.85 -0.70
N LEU A 619 12.19 -9.52 -1.98
CA LEU A 619 13.42 -8.90 -2.44
C LEU A 619 13.22 -7.38 -2.60
N LEU A 620 14.13 -6.58 -2.06
CA LEU A 620 14.20 -5.14 -2.33
C LEU A 620 15.46 -4.84 -3.13
N ARG A 621 15.33 -3.99 -4.15
CA ARG A 621 16.44 -3.50 -4.95
C ARG A 621 16.74 -2.05 -4.59
N ASP A 622 17.98 -1.78 -4.22
CA ASP A 622 18.48 -0.42 -4.03
C ASP A 622 18.59 0.28 -5.39
N LEU A 623 17.75 1.28 -5.62
CA LEU A 623 17.73 2.05 -6.85
C LEU A 623 18.96 2.97 -6.99
N LEU A 624 19.75 3.18 -5.93
CA LEU A 624 20.96 4.00 -5.95
C LEU A 624 22.22 3.18 -6.26
N SER A 625 22.36 1.99 -5.67
CA SER A 625 23.53 1.12 -5.88
C SER A 625 23.29 -0.06 -6.83
N GLY A 626 22.03 -0.42 -7.09
CA GLY A 626 21.64 -1.60 -7.86
C GLY A 626 21.69 -2.92 -7.09
N ARG A 627 22.19 -2.92 -5.84
CA ARG A 627 22.25 -4.11 -4.99
C ARG A 627 20.86 -4.56 -4.55
N GLU A 628 20.73 -5.85 -4.27
CA GLU A 628 19.49 -6.45 -3.81
C GLU A 628 19.64 -6.95 -2.37
N ILE A 629 18.59 -6.78 -1.57
CA ILE A 629 18.53 -7.13 -0.15
C ILE A 629 17.22 -7.89 0.07
N THR A 630 17.30 -9.04 0.74
CA THR A 630 16.14 -9.90 0.99
C THR A 630 15.63 -9.71 2.41
N VAL A 631 14.32 -9.54 2.57
CA VAL A 631 13.64 -9.61 3.86
C VAL A 631 13.69 -11.05 4.36
N ARG A 632 14.16 -11.25 5.58
CA ARG A 632 14.19 -12.57 6.23
C ARG A 632 13.49 -12.46 7.57
N GLN A 633 12.53 -13.34 7.83
CA GLN A 633 11.82 -13.38 9.10
C GLN A 633 11.19 -12.03 9.49
N GLY A 634 10.52 -11.39 8.52
CA GLY A 634 9.90 -10.07 8.69
C GLY A 634 10.88 -8.92 8.94
N SER A 635 12.19 -9.20 8.85
CA SER A 635 13.25 -8.28 9.21
C SER A 635 14.15 -8.00 8.01
N LEU A 636 14.64 -6.78 7.92
CA LEU A 636 15.56 -6.34 6.89
C LEU A 636 16.88 -5.91 7.55
N ALA A 637 17.94 -6.68 7.30
CA ALA A 637 19.29 -6.31 7.70
C ALA A 637 19.89 -5.35 6.65
N VAL A 638 20.29 -4.16 7.08
CA VAL A 638 20.82 -3.12 6.18
C VAL A 638 22.05 -2.46 6.79
N GLU A 639 23.11 -2.34 6.00
CA GLU A 639 24.29 -1.54 6.34
C GLU A 639 24.19 -0.16 5.69
N LEU A 640 24.34 0.92 6.46
CA LEU A 640 24.41 2.29 5.98
C LEU A 640 25.78 2.89 6.29
N ALA A 641 26.54 3.26 5.26
CA ALA A 641 27.78 4.00 5.41
C ALA A 641 27.54 5.42 5.95
N PRO A 642 28.59 6.11 6.44
CA PRO A 642 28.50 7.53 6.79
C PRO A 642 28.06 8.37 5.59
N LEU A 643 27.14 9.31 5.81
CA LEU A 643 26.56 10.16 4.78
C LEU A 643 25.99 9.38 3.59
N GLU A 644 25.32 8.25 3.85
CA GLU A 644 24.67 7.41 2.84
C GLU A 644 23.13 7.49 2.96
N ALA A 645 22.46 7.42 1.82
CA ALA A 645 21.06 7.09 1.73
C ALA A 645 20.87 5.79 0.94
N LYS A 646 19.81 5.03 1.28
CA LYS A 646 19.34 3.90 0.49
C LYS A 646 17.90 4.11 0.05
N LEU A 647 17.62 3.72 -1.19
CA LEU A 647 16.31 3.79 -1.81
C LEU A 647 15.91 2.39 -2.27
N LEU A 648 15.32 1.61 -1.37
CA LEU A 648 15.04 0.19 -1.56
C LEU A 648 13.63 0.00 -2.12
N LEU A 649 13.50 -0.36 -3.39
CA LEU A 649 12.21 -0.65 -4.02
C LEU A 649 11.90 -2.15 -3.92
N GLN A 650 10.73 -2.51 -3.42
CA GLN A 650 10.27 -3.89 -3.40
C GLN A 650 10.09 -4.43 -4.82
N VAL A 651 10.74 -5.56 -5.11
CA VAL A 651 10.58 -6.32 -6.34
C VAL A 651 9.52 -7.39 -6.06
N GLU A 652 8.34 -7.22 -6.64
CA GLU A 652 7.32 -8.26 -6.55
C GLU A 652 7.76 -9.50 -7.31
N GLN A 653 7.83 -10.61 -6.61
CA GLN A 653 7.99 -11.93 -7.19
C GLN A 653 6.72 -12.72 -6.91
N SER A 654 6.13 -13.28 -7.96
CA SER A 654 5.04 -14.24 -7.84
C SER A 654 5.38 -15.51 -8.59
N THR A 655 5.03 -16.64 -8.00
CA THR A 655 5.23 -17.97 -8.56
C THR A 655 4.08 -18.38 -9.49
N LEU A 656 2.90 -17.78 -9.34
CA LEU A 656 1.73 -18.06 -10.18
C LEU A 656 1.35 -16.86 -11.06
N PRO A 657 1.00 -17.07 -12.34
CA PRO A 657 0.56 -16.00 -13.23
C PRO A 657 -0.83 -15.48 -12.85
N ARG A 658 -1.24 -14.34 -13.42
CA ARG A 658 -2.61 -13.84 -13.28
C ARG A 658 -3.58 -14.77 -14.03
N GLN A 659 -4.43 -15.49 -13.30
CA GLN A 659 -5.33 -16.52 -13.82
C GLN A 659 -6.55 -16.78 -12.91
N CYS A 660 -7.44 -17.67 -13.37
CA CYS A 660 -8.62 -18.11 -12.63
C CYS A 660 -8.96 -19.60 -12.85
N GLY A 661 -9.74 -20.17 -11.94
CA GLY A 661 -10.24 -21.53 -12.04
C GLY A 661 -11.43 -21.86 -11.16
N LEU A 662 -11.86 -23.12 -11.23
CA LEU A 662 -12.99 -23.64 -10.45
C LEU A 662 -12.56 -24.75 -9.49
N LEU A 663 -13.11 -24.70 -8.28
CA LEU A 663 -13.07 -25.79 -7.30
C LEU A 663 -14.27 -26.72 -7.55
N CYS A 664 -13.99 -27.95 -7.96
CA CYS A 664 -15.00 -28.99 -8.14
C CYS A 664 -14.33 -30.36 -8.01
N HIS A 665 -14.62 -31.12 -6.96
CA HIS A 665 -14.06 -32.47 -6.83
C HIS A 665 -14.67 -33.42 -7.89
N PRO A 666 -13.93 -34.40 -8.44
CA PRO A 666 -14.44 -35.28 -9.49
C PRO A 666 -15.67 -36.09 -9.08
N THR A 667 -15.86 -36.40 -7.79
CA THR A 667 -17.05 -37.12 -7.28
C THR A 667 -18.34 -36.35 -7.53
N SER A 668 -18.26 -35.02 -7.56
CA SER A 668 -19.39 -34.13 -7.79
C SER A 668 -19.78 -34.02 -9.26
N LEU A 669 -19.02 -34.61 -10.19
CA LEU A 669 -19.37 -34.55 -11.60
C LEU A 669 -20.59 -35.45 -11.92
N PRO A 670 -21.37 -35.10 -12.96
CA PRO A 670 -22.47 -35.94 -13.42
C PRO A 670 -21.96 -37.33 -13.83
N SER A 671 -22.75 -38.36 -13.55
CA SER A 671 -22.45 -39.75 -13.95
C SER A 671 -23.67 -40.62 -13.75
N LYS A 672 -23.89 -41.56 -14.67
CA LYS A 672 -24.96 -42.57 -14.54
C LYS A 672 -24.62 -43.68 -13.53
N TYR A 673 -23.39 -43.72 -13.01
CA TYR A 673 -22.92 -44.74 -12.07
C TYR A 673 -22.97 -44.29 -10.60
N GLY A 674 -23.75 -43.24 -10.29
CA GLY A 674 -24.01 -42.76 -8.92
C GLY A 674 -22.93 -41.87 -8.28
N ILE A 675 -21.74 -41.80 -8.88
CA ILE A 675 -20.64 -40.90 -8.50
C ILE A 675 -19.92 -40.42 -9.75
N GLY A 676 -19.46 -39.17 -9.75
CA GLY A 676 -18.57 -38.69 -10.80
C GLY A 676 -17.28 -39.51 -10.88
N ASP A 677 -16.82 -39.78 -12.09
CA ASP A 677 -15.65 -40.62 -12.35
C ASP A 677 -14.80 -40.07 -13.50
N MET A 678 -13.65 -40.68 -13.77
CA MET A 678 -12.68 -40.27 -14.81
C MET A 678 -13.14 -40.60 -16.25
N GLY A 679 -14.44 -40.68 -16.46
CA GLY A 679 -15.13 -40.98 -17.70
C GLY A 679 -15.48 -39.75 -18.52
N LYS A 680 -16.43 -39.90 -19.43
CA LYS A 680 -16.81 -38.89 -20.43
C LYS A 680 -17.06 -37.51 -19.81
N GLU A 681 -17.81 -37.46 -18.71
CA GLU A 681 -18.24 -36.22 -18.07
C GLU A 681 -17.08 -35.41 -17.49
N ALA A 682 -15.99 -36.05 -17.04
CA ALA A 682 -14.78 -35.35 -16.63
C ALA A 682 -14.05 -34.66 -17.81
N TYR A 683 -14.03 -35.30 -18.98
CA TYR A 683 -13.46 -34.68 -20.19
C TYR A 683 -14.35 -33.53 -20.70
N GLU A 684 -15.68 -33.66 -20.59
CA GLU A 684 -16.59 -32.56 -20.90
C GLU A 684 -16.46 -31.40 -19.91
N PHE A 685 -16.16 -31.68 -18.64
CA PHE A 685 -15.86 -30.63 -17.66
C PHE A 685 -14.58 -29.87 -18.03
N VAL A 686 -13.53 -30.58 -18.47
CA VAL A 686 -12.32 -29.94 -19.03
C VAL A 686 -12.68 -29.07 -20.25
N ASN A 687 -13.52 -29.56 -21.16
CA ASN A 687 -13.99 -28.76 -22.30
C ASN A 687 -14.77 -27.51 -21.84
N PHE A 688 -15.57 -27.62 -20.78
CA PHE A 688 -16.30 -26.50 -20.18
C PHE A 688 -15.33 -25.46 -19.59
N LEU A 689 -14.31 -25.89 -18.83
CA LEU A 689 -13.26 -25.00 -18.30
C LEU A 689 -12.54 -24.24 -19.42
N TYR A 690 -12.17 -24.94 -20.50
CA TYR A 690 -11.53 -24.33 -21.66
C TYR A 690 -12.43 -23.26 -22.31
N LYS A 691 -13.70 -23.59 -22.57
CA LYS A 691 -14.68 -22.67 -23.16
C LYS A 691 -14.96 -21.47 -22.26
N SER A 692 -14.94 -21.66 -20.95
CA SER A 692 -15.14 -20.64 -19.93
C SER A 692 -13.88 -19.84 -19.57
N LYS A 693 -12.77 -20.06 -20.30
CA LYS A 693 -11.47 -19.42 -20.10
C LYS A 693 -10.86 -19.64 -18.71
N GLN A 694 -11.28 -20.69 -18.01
CA GLN A 694 -10.68 -21.12 -16.76
C GLN A 694 -9.40 -21.90 -17.06
N LYS A 695 -8.32 -21.59 -16.35
CA LYS A 695 -6.99 -22.22 -16.53
C LYS A 695 -6.68 -23.23 -15.43
N LEU A 696 -7.47 -23.25 -14.35
CA LEU A 696 -7.23 -24.09 -13.20
C LEU A 696 -8.47 -24.93 -12.86
N TRP A 697 -8.23 -26.19 -12.52
CA TRP A 697 -9.20 -27.10 -11.93
C TRP A 697 -8.70 -27.53 -10.56
N GLN A 698 -9.32 -27.04 -9.49
CA GLN A 698 -8.97 -27.47 -8.14
C GLN A 698 -9.83 -28.66 -7.71
N VAL A 699 -9.16 -29.66 -7.15
CA VAL A 699 -9.75 -30.87 -6.58
C VAL A 699 -9.33 -31.03 -5.13
N LEU A 700 -10.19 -31.66 -4.34
CA LEU A 700 -9.86 -32.19 -3.01
C LEU A 700 -8.94 -33.43 -3.13
N PRO A 701 -8.39 -33.96 -2.02
CA PRO A 701 -7.51 -35.13 -2.07
C PRO A 701 -8.15 -36.29 -2.84
N LEU A 702 -7.36 -36.94 -3.71
CA LEU A 702 -7.84 -38.01 -4.60
C LEU A 702 -7.67 -39.40 -3.97
N ASN A 703 -7.36 -39.45 -2.67
CA ASN A 703 -7.01 -40.67 -1.96
C ASN A 703 -8.25 -41.50 -1.60
N PRO A 704 -8.11 -42.83 -1.42
CA PRO A 704 -9.19 -43.68 -0.90
C PRO A 704 -9.68 -43.17 0.44
N VAL A 705 -10.99 -42.96 0.55
CA VAL A 705 -11.63 -42.46 1.78
C VAL A 705 -11.69 -43.55 2.85
N GLY A 706 -11.46 -43.15 4.09
CA GLY A 706 -11.63 -43.99 5.28
C GLY A 706 -12.95 -43.69 5.98
N TYR A 707 -12.89 -43.33 7.27
CA TYR A 707 -14.07 -43.04 8.07
C TYR A 707 -14.83 -41.80 7.59
N GLY A 708 -16.17 -41.88 7.53
CA GLY A 708 -17.05 -40.75 7.22
C GLY A 708 -16.99 -40.26 5.77
N GLU A 709 -16.46 -41.06 4.85
CA GLU A 709 -16.31 -40.73 3.42
C GLU A 709 -15.45 -39.48 3.15
N SER A 710 -14.60 -39.09 4.12
CA SER A 710 -13.80 -37.86 4.03
C SER A 710 -12.52 -38.06 3.21
N PRO A 711 -12.27 -37.22 2.19
CA PRO A 711 -10.98 -37.17 1.48
C PRO A 711 -9.77 -36.85 2.38
N TYR A 712 -10.01 -36.25 3.55
CA TYR A 712 -8.97 -35.85 4.52
C TYR A 712 -8.61 -36.96 5.52
N GLN A 713 -9.35 -38.08 5.51
CA GLN A 713 -9.10 -39.26 6.33
C GLN A 713 -8.79 -40.46 5.43
N GLY A 714 -7.77 -40.30 4.58
CA GLY A 714 -7.42 -41.30 3.58
C GLY A 714 -6.70 -42.53 4.15
N LEU A 715 -6.96 -43.71 3.57
CA LEU A 715 -6.28 -44.97 3.93
C LEU A 715 -4.82 -45.03 3.41
N SER A 716 -4.45 -44.12 2.52
CA SER A 716 -3.08 -43.86 2.09
C SER A 716 -2.93 -42.44 1.55
N ALA A 717 -1.78 -41.82 1.77
CA ALA A 717 -1.40 -40.54 1.19
C ALA A 717 -1.00 -40.62 -0.30
N PHE A 718 -0.80 -41.83 -0.84
CA PHE A 718 -0.27 -42.07 -2.19
C PHE A 718 -1.30 -42.71 -3.12
N ALA A 719 -2.10 -43.64 -2.61
CA ALA A 719 -3.07 -44.37 -3.40
C ALA A 719 -4.18 -43.46 -3.95
N GLY A 720 -4.80 -43.87 -5.06
CA GLY A 720 -5.97 -43.22 -5.65
C GLY A 720 -7.29 -43.90 -5.30
N ASN A 721 -8.35 -43.10 -5.19
CA ASN A 721 -9.70 -43.57 -4.86
C ASN A 721 -10.30 -44.39 -6.00
N HIS A 722 -10.48 -45.69 -5.76
CA HIS A 722 -11.04 -46.63 -6.73
C HIS A 722 -12.46 -46.27 -7.20
N LEU A 723 -13.23 -45.52 -6.40
CA LEU A 723 -14.56 -45.05 -6.78
C LEU A 723 -14.52 -44.05 -7.96
N LEU A 724 -13.38 -43.41 -8.23
CA LEU A 724 -13.21 -42.51 -9.38
C LEU A 724 -12.89 -43.25 -10.68
N ILE A 725 -12.68 -44.58 -10.65
CA ILE A 725 -12.42 -45.37 -11.86
C ILE A 725 -13.68 -45.39 -12.74
N SER A 726 -13.51 -45.04 -14.01
CA SER A 726 -14.60 -45.04 -14.98
C SER A 726 -14.88 -46.45 -15.51
N LEU A 727 -16.06 -46.94 -15.20
CA LEU A 727 -16.56 -48.23 -15.72
C LEU A 727 -16.75 -48.17 -17.25
N GLY A 728 -17.12 -47.02 -17.80
CA GLY A 728 -17.27 -46.83 -19.25
C GLY A 728 -15.95 -47.02 -20.01
N LYS A 729 -14.83 -46.58 -19.44
CA LYS A 729 -13.50 -46.82 -20.03
C LYS A 729 -13.10 -48.29 -19.93
N LEU A 730 -13.41 -48.97 -18.83
CA LEU A 730 -13.17 -50.41 -18.70
C LEU A 730 -13.97 -51.23 -19.72
N VAL A 731 -15.18 -50.77 -20.08
CA VAL A 731 -15.95 -51.35 -21.20
C VAL A 731 -15.25 -51.11 -22.54
N ALA A 732 -14.77 -49.90 -22.79
CA ALA A 732 -14.04 -49.56 -24.02
C ALA A 732 -12.72 -50.34 -24.16
N GLU A 733 -12.07 -50.67 -23.04
CA GLU A 733 -10.84 -51.49 -22.98
C GLU A 733 -11.13 -53.00 -23.05
N GLY A 734 -12.40 -53.42 -23.12
CA GLY A 734 -12.78 -54.83 -23.18
C GLY A 734 -12.59 -55.60 -21.87
N LEU A 735 -12.34 -54.91 -20.75
CA LEU A 735 -12.24 -55.51 -19.42
C LEU A 735 -13.63 -55.73 -18.79
N LEU A 736 -14.64 -54.98 -19.24
CA LEU A 736 -16.05 -55.17 -18.87
C LEU A 736 -16.93 -55.20 -20.12
N SER A 737 -18.10 -55.81 -20.04
CA SER A 737 -19.15 -55.70 -21.04
C SER A 737 -20.20 -54.64 -20.64
N ALA A 738 -21.03 -54.23 -21.60
CA ALA A 738 -22.18 -53.35 -21.30
C ALA A 738 -23.16 -53.98 -20.28
N ALA A 739 -23.22 -55.32 -20.21
CA ALA A 739 -24.06 -56.02 -19.24
C ALA A 739 -23.47 -55.98 -17.82
N ASP A 740 -22.14 -56.00 -17.67
CA ASP A 740 -21.48 -55.97 -16.36
C ASP A 740 -21.66 -54.63 -15.64
N VAL A 741 -21.83 -53.53 -16.39
CA VAL A 741 -21.96 -52.17 -15.86
C VAL A 741 -23.41 -51.69 -15.74
N LYS A 742 -24.38 -52.60 -15.84
CA LYS A 742 -25.80 -52.27 -15.65
C LYS A 742 -26.04 -51.95 -14.17
N THR A 743 -26.51 -50.74 -13.88
CA THR A 743 -26.74 -50.32 -12.50
C THR A 743 -27.88 -51.12 -11.86
N PRO A 744 -27.74 -51.49 -10.57
CA PRO A 744 -28.78 -52.23 -9.84
C PRO A 744 -29.99 -51.36 -9.50
N GLN A 745 -29.80 -50.04 -9.45
CA GLN A 745 -30.82 -49.04 -9.16
C GLN A 745 -30.62 -47.77 -10.00
N VAL A 746 -31.60 -46.86 -9.94
CA VAL A 746 -31.45 -45.48 -10.40
C VAL A 746 -30.84 -44.68 -9.25
N PHE A 747 -29.63 -44.18 -9.42
CA PHE A 747 -28.96 -43.34 -8.42
C PHE A 747 -29.49 -41.90 -8.48
N ALA A 748 -29.46 -41.20 -7.35
CA ALA A 748 -29.76 -39.77 -7.29
C ALA A 748 -28.80 -38.97 -8.18
N GLU A 749 -29.27 -37.87 -8.79
CA GLU A 749 -28.47 -37.06 -9.71
C GLU A 749 -27.69 -35.92 -9.02
N ASP A 750 -28.13 -35.52 -7.83
CA ASP A 750 -27.62 -34.39 -7.04
C ASP A 750 -26.84 -34.80 -5.79
N LYS A 751 -26.84 -36.09 -5.43
CA LYS A 751 -26.08 -36.61 -4.30
C LYS A 751 -25.42 -37.97 -4.55
N VAL A 752 -24.29 -38.22 -3.90
CA VAL A 752 -23.58 -39.51 -3.91
C VAL A 752 -24.15 -40.42 -2.82
N GLU A 753 -24.58 -41.61 -3.22
CA GLU A 753 -25.01 -42.68 -2.31
C GLU A 753 -23.84 -43.65 -2.06
N PHE A 754 -22.83 -43.21 -1.30
CA PHE A 754 -21.52 -43.87 -1.19
C PHE A 754 -21.59 -45.39 -0.96
N ALA A 755 -22.38 -45.86 0.00
CA ALA A 755 -22.47 -47.30 0.30
C ALA A 755 -22.98 -48.14 -0.89
N ALA A 756 -24.02 -47.66 -1.59
CA ALA A 756 -24.59 -48.35 -2.75
C ALA A 756 -23.65 -48.29 -3.96
N VAL A 757 -22.99 -47.14 -4.16
CA VAL A 757 -22.00 -46.94 -5.22
C VAL A 757 -20.76 -47.81 -5.00
N ALA A 758 -20.23 -47.86 -3.77
CA ALA A 758 -19.05 -48.65 -3.44
C ALA A 758 -19.29 -50.14 -3.67
N ALA A 759 -20.42 -50.68 -3.17
CA ALA A 759 -20.78 -52.08 -3.40
C ALA A 759 -20.92 -52.42 -4.90
N PHE A 760 -21.57 -51.53 -5.67
CA PHE A 760 -21.74 -51.72 -7.11
C PHE A 760 -20.41 -51.65 -7.87
N LYS A 761 -19.57 -50.64 -7.61
CA LYS A 761 -18.28 -50.49 -8.28
C LYS A 761 -17.32 -51.60 -7.91
N GLU A 762 -17.30 -52.05 -6.66
CA GLU A 762 -16.46 -53.18 -6.22
C GLU A 762 -16.79 -54.46 -6.98
N GLN A 763 -18.08 -54.78 -7.18
CA GLN A 763 -18.51 -55.93 -7.99
C GLN A 763 -17.99 -55.82 -9.44
N CYS A 764 -18.13 -54.63 -10.05
CA CYS A 764 -17.65 -54.38 -11.41
C CYS A 764 -16.13 -54.50 -11.51
N LEU A 765 -15.40 -53.91 -10.56
CA LEU A 765 -13.94 -53.87 -10.56
C LEU A 765 -13.33 -55.26 -10.34
N ARG A 766 -13.91 -56.10 -9.48
CA ARG A 766 -13.51 -57.51 -9.34
C ARG A 766 -13.72 -58.31 -10.63
N ARG A 767 -14.82 -58.06 -11.34
CA ARG A 767 -15.04 -58.66 -12.67
C ARG A 767 -13.98 -58.19 -13.67
N ALA A 768 -13.66 -56.89 -13.68
CA ALA A 768 -12.62 -56.34 -14.55
C ALA A 768 -11.26 -56.98 -14.27
N PHE A 769 -10.91 -57.17 -13.00
CA PHE A 769 -9.69 -57.86 -12.59
C PHE A 769 -9.65 -59.33 -13.04
N ALA A 770 -10.76 -60.07 -12.88
CA ALA A 770 -10.85 -61.45 -13.35
C ALA A 770 -10.60 -61.56 -14.85
N ASN A 771 -11.11 -60.60 -15.63
CA ASN A 771 -10.88 -60.53 -17.08
C ASN A 771 -9.43 -60.09 -17.41
N PHE A 772 -8.87 -59.13 -16.67
CA PHE A 772 -7.49 -58.68 -16.82
C PHE A 772 -6.48 -59.83 -16.63
N LYS A 773 -6.71 -60.71 -15.65
CA LYS A 773 -5.87 -61.91 -15.41
C LYS A 773 -5.86 -62.89 -16.59
N GLN A 774 -6.89 -62.90 -17.44
CA GLN A 774 -6.97 -63.77 -18.61
C GLN A 774 -6.28 -63.17 -19.84
N GLN A 775 -5.91 -61.89 -19.79
CA GLN A 775 -5.20 -61.18 -20.85
C GLN A 775 -3.68 -61.19 -20.59
N SER A 776 -2.89 -60.91 -21.63
CA SER A 776 -1.45 -60.70 -21.45
C SER A 776 -1.21 -59.44 -20.62
N ILE A 777 -0.47 -59.56 -19.50
CA ILE A 777 -0.13 -58.42 -18.64
C ILE A 777 0.53 -57.31 -19.48
N PRO A 778 -0.07 -56.11 -19.57
CA PRO A 778 0.48 -55.00 -20.34
C PRO A 778 1.87 -54.56 -19.85
N GLY A 779 2.71 -54.04 -20.74
CA GLY A 779 4.05 -53.55 -20.38
C GLY A 779 4.00 -52.36 -19.41
N ASP A 780 3.06 -51.44 -19.64
CA ASP A 780 2.82 -50.26 -18.81
C ASP A 780 2.31 -50.59 -17.40
N TYR A 781 1.69 -51.76 -17.20
CA TYR A 781 1.37 -52.26 -15.84
C TYR A 781 2.65 -52.56 -15.04
N ARG A 782 3.65 -53.18 -15.67
CA ARG A 782 4.92 -53.50 -15.00
C ARG A 782 5.72 -52.25 -14.69
N ASP A 783 5.75 -51.31 -15.63
CA ASP A 783 6.42 -50.02 -15.46
C ASP A 783 5.76 -49.21 -14.34
N PHE A 784 4.43 -49.21 -14.26
CA PHE A 784 3.69 -48.59 -13.15
C PHE A 784 4.05 -49.22 -11.80
N ALA A 785 3.99 -50.55 -11.69
CA ALA A 785 4.29 -51.24 -10.45
C ALA A 785 5.72 -50.97 -9.98
N ALA A 786 6.70 -51.00 -10.89
CA ALA A 786 8.09 -50.68 -10.58
C ALA A 786 8.28 -49.20 -10.18
N GLY A 787 7.59 -48.27 -10.86
CA GLY A 787 7.69 -46.84 -10.60
C GLY A 787 7.05 -46.39 -9.27
N GLN A 788 6.13 -47.18 -8.72
CA GLN A 788 5.40 -46.87 -7.47
C GLN A 788 5.79 -47.78 -6.30
N ALA A 789 6.87 -48.56 -6.44
CA ALA A 789 7.26 -49.61 -5.49
C ALA A 789 7.53 -49.10 -4.05
N SER A 790 7.82 -47.80 -3.87
CA SER A 790 8.10 -47.22 -2.55
C SER A 790 6.90 -47.22 -1.59
N TRP A 791 5.67 -47.27 -2.10
CA TRP A 791 4.45 -47.26 -1.29
C TRP A 791 3.42 -48.34 -1.69
N LEU A 792 3.42 -48.73 -2.98
CA LEU A 792 2.34 -49.54 -3.56
C LEU A 792 2.25 -50.94 -2.96
N ASP A 793 3.38 -51.60 -2.71
CA ASP A 793 3.42 -52.96 -2.16
C ASP A 793 2.95 -53.04 -0.71
N ASP A 794 3.24 -52.01 0.08
CA ASP A 794 2.77 -51.90 1.46
C ASP A 794 1.29 -51.53 1.50
N TYR A 795 0.83 -50.61 0.63
CA TYR A 795 -0.59 -50.29 0.50
C TYR A 795 -1.43 -51.51 0.09
N ALA A 796 -1.00 -52.26 -0.94
CA ALA A 796 -1.72 -53.43 -1.41
C ALA A 796 -1.81 -54.52 -0.34
N LEU A 797 -0.73 -54.74 0.42
CA LEU A 797 -0.73 -55.68 1.54
C LEU A 797 -1.62 -55.19 2.69
N PHE A 798 -1.53 -53.90 3.06
CA PHE A 798 -2.36 -53.30 4.10
C PHE A 798 -3.85 -53.47 3.80
N MET A 799 -4.28 -53.13 2.58
CA MET A 799 -5.68 -53.26 2.15
C MET A 799 -6.15 -54.72 2.14
N ALA A 800 -5.31 -55.64 1.66
CA ALA A 800 -5.63 -57.06 1.65
C ALA A 800 -5.82 -57.63 3.07
N ILE A 801 -4.93 -57.28 4.01
CA ILE A 801 -5.05 -57.68 5.41
C ILE A 801 -6.29 -57.05 6.05
N LYS A 802 -6.50 -55.75 5.83
CA LYS A 802 -7.66 -55.02 6.34
C LYS A 802 -8.96 -55.68 5.92
N GLN A 803 -9.08 -56.06 4.64
CA GLN A 803 -10.25 -56.75 4.14
C GLN A 803 -10.42 -58.15 4.75
N GLN A 804 -9.33 -58.92 4.85
CA GLN A 804 -9.35 -60.25 5.46
C GLN A 804 -9.80 -60.22 6.93
N LEU A 805 -9.46 -59.16 7.65
CA LEU A 805 -9.81 -58.95 9.06
C LEU A 805 -11.08 -58.12 9.24
N GLY A 806 -11.96 -58.05 8.23
CA GLY A 806 -13.28 -57.44 8.37
C GLY A 806 -13.28 -55.92 8.53
N GLY A 807 -12.21 -55.24 8.08
CA GLY A 807 -12.10 -53.79 8.12
C GLY A 807 -11.49 -53.22 9.41
N LEU A 808 -11.09 -54.07 10.37
CA LEU A 808 -10.51 -53.64 11.65
C LEU A 808 -9.29 -52.71 11.46
N PRO A 809 -9.08 -51.74 12.36
CA PRO A 809 -7.89 -50.90 12.33
C PRO A 809 -6.64 -51.73 12.64
N TRP A 810 -5.48 -51.31 12.11
CA TRP A 810 -4.27 -52.14 12.19
C TRP A 810 -3.75 -52.41 13.61
N THR A 811 -4.11 -51.58 14.59
CA THR A 811 -3.79 -51.80 16.01
C THR A 811 -4.60 -52.93 16.65
N GLU A 812 -5.68 -53.37 16.02
CA GLU A 812 -6.50 -54.51 16.45
C GLU A 812 -6.16 -55.81 15.70
N TRP A 813 -5.17 -55.76 14.80
CA TRP A 813 -4.70 -56.95 14.08
C TRP A 813 -3.87 -57.86 15.00
N PRO A 814 -3.63 -59.12 14.60
CA PRO A 814 -2.69 -59.99 15.31
C PRO A 814 -1.34 -59.27 15.52
N ALA A 815 -0.81 -59.35 16.75
CA ALA A 815 0.34 -58.55 17.18
C ALA A 815 1.56 -58.67 16.24
N GLU A 816 1.77 -59.85 15.64
CA GLU A 816 2.88 -60.09 14.72
C GLU A 816 2.76 -59.34 13.39
N ILE A 817 1.54 -59.06 12.95
CA ILE A 817 1.24 -58.29 11.75
C ILE A 817 1.18 -56.80 12.05
N ALA A 818 0.58 -56.41 13.17
CA ALA A 818 0.60 -55.03 13.64
C ALA A 818 2.04 -54.51 13.84
N ALA A 819 2.92 -55.35 14.41
CA ALA A 819 4.35 -55.07 14.57
C ALA A 819 5.21 -55.36 13.32
N ARG A 820 4.60 -55.77 12.19
CA ARG A 820 5.27 -56.01 10.90
C ARG A 820 6.45 -57.00 11.00
N ARG A 821 6.31 -58.10 11.74
CA ARG A 821 7.36 -59.12 11.81
C ARG A 821 7.57 -59.75 10.41
N PRO A 822 8.81 -59.84 9.90
CA PRO A 822 9.07 -60.27 8.52
C PRO A 822 8.45 -61.63 8.14
N GLU A 823 8.51 -62.61 9.05
CA GLU A 823 7.94 -63.95 8.84
C GLU A 823 6.42 -63.89 8.67
N ALA A 824 5.73 -63.16 9.54
CA ALA A 824 4.28 -62.99 9.49
C ALA A 824 3.83 -62.22 8.25
N LEU A 825 4.58 -61.19 7.84
CA LEU A 825 4.32 -60.48 6.58
C LEU A 825 4.48 -61.40 5.36
N MET A 826 5.48 -62.28 5.35
CA MET A 826 5.70 -63.22 4.26
C MET A 826 4.56 -64.25 4.16
N GLU A 827 4.08 -64.77 5.28
CA GLU A 827 2.92 -65.66 5.33
C GLU A 827 1.66 -64.98 4.76
N TYR A 828 1.37 -63.75 5.18
CA TYR A 828 0.20 -63.02 4.68
C TYR A 828 0.34 -62.61 3.22
N ARG A 829 1.56 -62.31 2.73
CA ARG A 829 1.80 -62.06 1.30
C ARG A 829 1.50 -63.30 0.45
N GLN A 830 1.80 -64.50 0.95
CA GLN A 830 1.45 -65.76 0.26
C GLN A 830 -0.05 -66.05 0.37
N LEU A 831 -0.62 -65.92 1.57
CA LEU A 831 -2.04 -66.20 1.83
C LEU A 831 -2.96 -65.27 1.01
N LEU A 832 -2.62 -63.99 0.92
CA LEU A 832 -3.46 -62.95 0.32
C LEU A 832 -2.99 -62.53 -1.08
N GLN A 833 -2.19 -63.36 -1.76
CA GLN A 833 -1.59 -63.03 -3.05
C GLN A 833 -2.62 -62.54 -4.09
N GLU A 834 -3.79 -63.16 -4.14
CA GLU A 834 -4.86 -62.79 -5.09
C GLU A 834 -5.45 -61.41 -4.76
N GLU A 835 -5.69 -61.11 -3.49
CA GLU A 835 -6.23 -59.81 -3.07
C GLU A 835 -5.18 -58.71 -3.24
N ILE A 836 -3.91 -58.97 -2.94
CA ILE A 836 -2.80 -58.04 -3.23
C ILE A 836 -2.76 -57.72 -4.73
N ALA A 837 -2.86 -58.72 -5.59
CA ALA A 837 -2.88 -58.52 -7.04
C ALA A 837 -4.09 -57.70 -7.51
N TYR A 838 -5.25 -57.86 -6.87
CA TYR A 838 -6.42 -57.01 -7.12
C TYR A 838 -6.13 -55.56 -6.75
N GLN A 839 -5.59 -55.28 -5.56
CA GLN A 839 -5.28 -53.92 -5.12
C GLN A 839 -4.25 -53.23 -6.03
N LEU A 840 -3.22 -53.97 -6.50
CA LEU A 840 -2.26 -53.48 -7.51
C LEU A 840 -2.95 -53.11 -8.83
N PHE A 841 -3.86 -53.96 -9.32
CA PHE A 841 -4.63 -53.70 -10.54
C PHE A 841 -5.50 -52.44 -10.41
N ILE A 842 -6.18 -52.26 -9.27
CA ILE A 842 -7.01 -51.08 -9.03
C ILE A 842 -6.19 -49.79 -9.10
N GLN A 843 -5.03 -49.76 -8.46
CA GLN A 843 -4.16 -48.59 -8.48
C GLN A 843 -3.60 -48.33 -9.89
N TYR A 844 -3.21 -49.38 -10.63
CA TYR A 844 -2.81 -49.24 -12.03
C TYR A 844 -3.92 -48.59 -12.88
N VAL A 845 -5.15 -49.11 -12.78
CA VAL A 845 -6.28 -48.58 -13.55
C VAL A 845 -6.57 -47.12 -13.15
N PHE A 846 -6.53 -46.80 -11.86
CA PHE A 846 -6.71 -45.44 -11.38
C PHE A 846 -5.69 -44.49 -12.02
N PHE A 847 -4.40 -44.77 -11.86
CA PHE A 847 -3.32 -43.91 -12.36
C PHE A 847 -3.37 -43.79 -13.89
N LYS A 848 -3.62 -44.90 -14.60
CA LYS A 848 -3.79 -44.88 -16.06
C LYS A 848 -4.90 -43.92 -16.49
N GLN A 849 -6.06 -44.00 -15.85
CA GLN A 849 -7.20 -43.14 -16.20
C GLN A 849 -6.99 -41.68 -15.79
N TRP A 850 -6.44 -41.43 -14.60
CA TRP A 850 -6.20 -40.08 -14.08
C TRP A 850 -5.13 -39.36 -14.89
N LEU A 851 -3.99 -40.00 -15.13
CA LEU A 851 -2.91 -39.42 -15.94
C LEU A 851 -3.34 -39.16 -17.39
N ALA A 852 -4.26 -39.96 -17.93
CA ALA A 852 -4.86 -39.67 -19.23
C ALA A 852 -5.77 -38.42 -19.20
N LEU A 853 -6.55 -38.23 -18.12
CA LEU A 853 -7.39 -37.06 -17.94
C LEU A 853 -6.56 -35.79 -17.68
N LYS A 854 -5.55 -35.86 -16.81
CA LYS A 854 -4.60 -34.78 -16.55
C LYS A 854 -3.91 -34.34 -17.84
N ARG A 855 -3.37 -35.28 -18.62
CA ARG A 855 -2.75 -34.96 -19.93
C ARG A 855 -3.73 -34.25 -20.86
N TYR A 856 -4.99 -34.69 -20.90
CA TYR A 856 -6.02 -34.02 -21.69
C TYR A 856 -6.29 -32.59 -21.20
N ALA A 857 -6.43 -32.38 -19.89
CA ALA A 857 -6.58 -31.04 -19.31
C ALA A 857 -5.40 -30.13 -19.66
N ASN A 858 -4.17 -30.62 -19.48
CA ASN A 858 -2.96 -29.86 -19.76
C ASN A 858 -2.82 -29.51 -21.26
N GLN A 859 -3.25 -30.37 -22.18
CA GLN A 859 -3.28 -30.08 -23.63
C GLN A 859 -4.18 -28.88 -23.97
N TRP A 860 -5.24 -28.67 -23.19
CA TRP A 860 -6.13 -27.50 -23.31
C TRP A 860 -5.67 -26.29 -22.48
N GLY A 861 -4.49 -26.36 -21.87
CA GLY A 861 -3.95 -25.29 -21.02
C GLY A 861 -4.61 -25.22 -19.63
N ILE A 862 -5.25 -26.30 -19.19
CA ILE A 862 -5.87 -26.39 -17.86
C ILE A 862 -4.94 -27.19 -16.94
N GLN A 863 -4.49 -26.55 -15.88
CA GLN A 863 -3.69 -27.18 -14.82
C GLN A 863 -4.60 -27.65 -13.68
N ILE A 864 -4.22 -28.75 -13.03
CA ILE A 864 -4.95 -29.30 -11.90
C ILE A 864 -4.26 -28.88 -10.60
N ILE A 865 -5.01 -28.26 -9.71
CA ILE A 865 -4.59 -28.00 -8.32
C ILE A 865 -5.07 -29.18 -7.47
N GLY A 866 -4.13 -29.92 -6.91
CA GLY A 866 -4.41 -30.91 -5.87
C GLY A 866 -4.41 -30.30 -4.48
N ASP A 867 -4.80 -31.12 -3.53
CA ASP A 867 -4.84 -30.73 -2.13
C ASP A 867 -4.19 -31.81 -1.27
N MET A 868 -3.35 -31.39 -0.34
CA MET A 868 -2.53 -32.26 0.49
C MET A 868 -2.74 -31.94 1.97
N PRO A 869 -3.50 -32.77 2.70
CA PRO A 869 -3.62 -32.70 4.15
C PRO A 869 -2.24 -32.82 4.78
N ILE A 870 -1.88 -31.95 5.73
CA ILE A 870 -0.58 -32.08 6.42
C ILE A 870 -0.49 -33.42 7.14
N PHE A 871 -1.52 -33.82 7.89
CA PHE A 871 -1.55 -35.07 8.65
C PHE A 871 -2.19 -36.21 7.85
N VAL A 872 -1.83 -37.45 8.19
CA VAL A 872 -2.42 -38.68 7.60
C VAL A 872 -3.29 -39.40 8.63
N ALA A 873 -4.22 -40.25 8.20
CA ALA A 873 -5.04 -41.02 9.13
C ALA A 873 -4.18 -42.04 9.92
N HIS A 874 -4.52 -42.28 11.20
CA HIS A 874 -3.82 -43.29 12.01
C HIS A 874 -3.97 -44.70 11.43
N ASP A 875 -5.19 -45.05 11.04
CA ASP A 875 -5.50 -46.32 10.39
C ASP A 875 -5.23 -46.26 8.89
N SER A 876 -3.95 -46.17 8.51
CA SER A 876 -3.50 -46.06 7.13
C SER A 876 -2.27 -46.95 6.86
N ALA A 877 -2.06 -47.25 5.58
CA ALA A 877 -0.85 -47.93 5.13
C ALA A 877 0.42 -47.11 5.45
N ASP A 878 0.31 -45.77 5.45
CA ASP A 878 1.43 -44.88 5.69
C ASP A 878 1.97 -45.02 7.11
N VAL A 879 1.06 -44.98 8.11
CA VAL A 879 1.43 -45.10 9.52
C VAL A 879 1.83 -46.52 9.85
N TRP A 880 1.07 -47.53 9.39
CA TRP A 880 1.38 -48.93 9.64
C TRP A 880 2.76 -49.32 9.11
N ALA A 881 3.11 -48.90 7.88
CA ALA A 881 4.39 -49.25 7.26
C ALA A 881 5.58 -48.43 7.77
N ASN A 882 5.35 -47.23 8.32
CA ASN A 882 6.38 -46.28 8.71
C ASN A 882 6.26 -45.82 10.17
N GLN A 883 5.94 -46.74 11.09
CA GLN A 883 5.61 -46.43 12.49
C GLN A 883 6.66 -45.55 13.19
N HIS A 884 7.95 -45.69 12.87
CA HIS A 884 9.04 -44.90 13.47
C HIS A 884 9.03 -43.41 13.10
N LEU A 885 8.27 -43.03 12.06
CA LEU A 885 8.11 -41.63 11.65
C LEU A 885 6.99 -40.90 12.39
N PHE A 886 6.26 -41.60 13.28
CA PHE A 886 5.11 -41.07 14.01
C PHE A 886 5.29 -41.24 15.53
N GLN A 887 4.63 -40.38 16.30
CA GLN A 887 4.64 -40.44 17.77
C GLN A 887 3.65 -41.49 18.28
N LEU A 888 4.06 -42.77 18.23
CA LEU A 888 3.26 -43.92 18.66
C LEU A 888 3.84 -44.54 19.93
N ASP A 889 2.97 -45.14 20.75
CA ASP A 889 3.40 -45.98 21.86
C ASP A 889 3.80 -47.40 21.39
N ARG A 890 4.20 -48.27 22.31
CA ARG A 890 4.63 -49.65 21.99
C ARG A 890 3.52 -50.53 21.43
N THR A 891 2.26 -50.13 21.57
CA THR A 891 1.08 -50.84 21.04
C THR A 891 0.65 -50.29 19.69
N GLY A 892 1.28 -49.21 19.21
CA GLY A 892 0.95 -48.55 17.95
C GLY A 892 -0.13 -47.48 18.06
N LEU A 893 -0.59 -47.16 19.28
CA LEU A 893 -1.55 -46.07 19.50
C LEU A 893 -0.84 -44.72 19.52
N PRO A 894 -1.47 -43.63 19.03
CA PRO A 894 -0.88 -42.30 19.09
C PRO A 894 -0.63 -41.87 20.54
N GLN A 895 0.54 -41.28 20.82
CA GLN A 895 0.81 -40.61 22.09
C GLN A 895 0.25 -39.19 22.10
N MET A 896 0.39 -38.52 20.95
CA MET A 896 -0.08 -37.18 20.69
C MET A 896 -0.86 -37.18 19.37
N VAL A 897 -1.94 -36.41 19.33
CA VAL A 897 -2.79 -36.24 18.17
C VAL A 897 -2.85 -34.79 17.70
N ALA A 898 -3.24 -34.60 16.44
CA ALA A 898 -3.38 -33.31 15.82
C ALA A 898 -4.74 -32.65 16.10
N GLY A 899 -4.72 -31.32 16.10
CA GLY A 899 -5.90 -30.49 16.20
C GLY A 899 -5.52 -29.02 16.06
N VAL A 900 -6.46 -28.14 16.42
CA VAL A 900 -6.25 -26.69 16.56
C VAL A 900 -6.78 -26.23 17.91
N PRO A 901 -6.14 -25.23 18.55
CA PRO A 901 -6.56 -24.73 19.84
C PRO A 901 -7.94 -24.05 19.76
N PRO A 902 -8.58 -23.78 20.90
CA PRO A 902 -9.71 -22.87 20.96
C PRO A 902 -9.39 -21.52 20.30
N ASP A 903 -10.31 -21.06 19.47
CA ASP A 903 -10.22 -19.77 18.78
C ASP A 903 -11.62 -19.14 18.66
N TYR A 904 -11.72 -18.04 17.91
CA TYR A 904 -12.97 -17.32 17.71
C TYR A 904 -14.01 -18.11 16.88
N PHE A 905 -13.63 -19.24 16.27
CA PHE A 905 -14.52 -20.15 15.56
C PHE A 905 -15.00 -21.33 16.42
N SER A 906 -14.18 -21.80 17.36
CA SER A 906 -14.52 -22.90 18.26
C SER A 906 -14.01 -22.65 19.68
N GLU A 907 -14.95 -22.52 20.63
CA GLU A 907 -14.64 -22.39 22.07
C GLU A 907 -13.83 -23.59 22.63
N THR A 908 -13.86 -24.75 21.95
CA THR A 908 -13.17 -25.97 22.38
C THR A 908 -12.02 -26.39 21.46
N GLY A 909 -11.75 -25.58 20.42
CA GLY A 909 -10.84 -25.93 19.33
C GLY A 909 -11.40 -27.08 18.47
N GLN A 910 -10.53 -27.76 17.71
CA GLN A 910 -10.91 -28.95 16.95
C GLN A 910 -9.92 -30.07 17.20
N LEU A 911 -10.43 -31.23 17.60
CA LEU A 911 -9.65 -32.44 17.79
C LEU A 911 -9.79 -33.31 16.53
N TRP A 912 -8.73 -33.40 15.73
CA TRP A 912 -8.77 -34.16 14.47
C TRP A 912 -8.41 -35.63 14.66
N GLY A 913 -7.60 -35.95 15.68
CA GLY A 913 -7.27 -37.32 16.05
C GLY A 913 -6.17 -37.98 15.21
N ASN A 914 -5.64 -37.30 14.19
CA ASN A 914 -4.50 -37.81 13.40
C ASN A 914 -3.22 -37.90 14.25
N PRO A 915 -2.34 -38.90 14.04
CA PRO A 915 -1.09 -39.03 14.79
C PRO A 915 -0.11 -37.91 14.42
N GLN A 916 0.66 -37.46 15.41
CA GLN A 916 1.72 -36.48 15.19
C GLN A 916 2.98 -37.10 14.57
N TYR A 917 3.68 -36.31 13.75
CA TYR A 917 4.95 -36.71 13.15
C TYR A 917 6.10 -36.67 14.17
N HIS A 918 7.06 -37.59 13.99
CA HIS A 918 8.34 -37.54 14.67
C HIS A 918 9.37 -36.82 13.79
N TRP A 919 9.23 -35.48 13.67
CA TRP A 919 10.05 -34.63 12.81
C TRP A 919 11.57 -34.85 12.93
N PRO A 920 12.17 -35.10 14.11
CA PRO A 920 13.59 -35.40 14.22
C PRO A 920 14.02 -36.69 13.50
N GLU A 921 13.18 -37.74 13.49
CA GLU A 921 13.48 -38.96 12.72
C GLU A 921 13.38 -38.68 11.22
N MET A 922 12.32 -37.97 10.81
CA MET A 922 12.16 -37.57 9.42
C MET A 922 13.35 -36.74 8.91
N ALA A 923 13.85 -35.81 9.72
CA ALA A 923 15.02 -34.99 9.39
C ALA A 923 16.29 -35.83 9.20
N ARG A 924 16.51 -36.88 10.01
CA ARG A 924 17.64 -37.81 9.85
C ARG A 924 17.60 -38.56 8.51
N GLU A 925 16.41 -38.84 8.01
CA GLU A 925 16.20 -39.45 6.68
C GLU A 925 16.11 -38.41 5.55
N ASN A 926 16.50 -37.14 5.80
CA ASN A 926 16.34 -36.02 4.87
C ASN A 926 14.92 -35.97 4.30
N TYR A 927 13.92 -36.14 5.16
CA TYR A 927 12.49 -36.08 4.85
C TYR A 927 12.08 -36.98 3.67
N ARG A 928 12.70 -38.16 3.50
CA ARG A 928 12.46 -39.08 2.36
C ARG A 928 10.97 -39.37 2.12
N TRP A 929 10.22 -39.76 3.16
CA TRP A 929 8.79 -40.07 3.03
C TRP A 929 7.98 -38.89 2.46
N TRP A 930 8.28 -37.67 2.92
CA TRP A 930 7.67 -36.45 2.38
C TRP A 930 8.10 -36.15 0.96
N ARG A 931 9.39 -36.35 0.61
CA ARG A 931 9.86 -36.22 -0.78
C ARG A 931 9.12 -37.17 -1.72
N ASP A 932 8.94 -38.42 -1.31
CA ASP A 932 8.18 -39.40 -2.08
C ASP A 932 6.72 -38.97 -2.22
N ARG A 933 6.09 -38.48 -1.14
CA ARG A 933 4.72 -37.96 -1.15
C ARG A 933 4.53 -36.82 -2.16
N PHE A 934 5.42 -35.82 -2.12
CA PHE A 934 5.41 -34.72 -3.10
C PHE A 934 5.66 -35.23 -4.52
N THR A 935 6.59 -36.17 -4.70
CA THR A 935 6.91 -36.73 -6.02
C THR A 935 5.72 -37.42 -6.66
N VAL A 936 5.01 -38.28 -5.92
CA VAL A 936 3.82 -38.98 -6.41
C VAL A 936 2.68 -38.00 -6.64
N LEU A 937 2.46 -37.05 -5.72
CA LEU A 937 1.38 -36.08 -5.88
C LEU A 937 1.60 -35.16 -7.10
N LEU A 938 2.83 -34.72 -7.37
CA LEU A 938 3.16 -33.93 -8.58
C LEU A 938 3.04 -34.72 -9.89
N GLN A 939 2.94 -36.06 -9.84
CA GLN A 939 2.54 -36.84 -11.02
C GLN A 939 1.02 -36.69 -11.26
N LEU A 940 0.24 -36.64 -10.19
CA LEU A 940 -1.23 -36.56 -10.22
C LEU A 940 -1.74 -35.14 -10.48
N VAL A 941 -1.04 -34.11 -10.02
CA VAL A 941 -1.48 -32.70 -10.12
C VAL A 941 -0.36 -31.78 -10.57
N ASP A 942 -0.69 -30.57 -11.00
CA ASP A 942 0.27 -29.58 -11.48
C ASP A 942 0.71 -28.60 -10.40
N ILE A 943 -0.17 -28.33 -9.44
CA ILE A 943 0.01 -27.42 -8.31
C ILE A 943 -0.53 -28.11 -7.05
N ILE A 944 0.14 -27.94 -5.91
CA ILE A 944 -0.28 -28.55 -4.64
C ILE A 944 -0.71 -27.46 -3.67
N ARG A 945 -1.98 -27.47 -3.25
CA ARG A 945 -2.39 -26.77 -2.04
C ARG A 945 -1.95 -27.60 -0.84
N VAL A 946 -1.17 -26.99 0.04
CA VAL A 946 -0.73 -27.60 1.29
C VAL A 946 -1.67 -27.10 2.38
N ASP A 947 -2.54 -28.00 2.84
CA ASP A 947 -3.52 -27.76 3.88
C ASP A 947 -2.84 -27.65 5.25
N HIS A 948 -3.30 -26.73 6.09
CA HIS A 948 -2.73 -26.40 7.38
C HIS A 948 -1.22 -26.11 7.32
N PHE A 949 -0.80 -25.27 6.36
CA PHE A 949 0.61 -24.96 6.11
C PHE A 949 1.33 -24.46 7.37
N ARG A 950 0.61 -23.76 8.25
CA ARG A 950 1.15 -23.29 9.53
C ARG A 950 1.77 -24.40 10.39
N GLY A 951 1.30 -25.64 10.26
CA GLY A 951 1.84 -26.82 10.95
C GLY A 951 3.32 -27.12 10.65
N PHE A 952 3.85 -26.62 9.53
CA PHE A 952 5.28 -26.73 9.22
C PHE A 952 6.15 -25.73 10.01
N GLU A 953 5.57 -24.63 10.49
CA GLU A 953 6.24 -23.66 11.36
C GLU A 953 6.02 -24.03 12.84
N ALA A 954 4.77 -24.24 13.23
CA ALA A 954 4.36 -24.73 14.55
C ALA A 954 3.02 -25.46 14.44
N TYR A 955 2.84 -26.56 15.13
CA TYR A 955 1.59 -27.33 15.15
C TYR A 955 1.07 -27.50 16.58
N TRP A 956 -0.24 -27.68 16.71
CA TRP A 956 -0.89 -27.92 17.99
C TRP A 956 -0.98 -29.43 18.23
N GLU A 957 -0.30 -29.91 19.27
CA GLU A 957 -0.36 -31.32 19.68
C GLU A 957 -1.17 -31.49 20.96
N ILE A 958 -2.03 -32.50 20.98
CA ILE A 958 -2.95 -32.80 22.07
C ILE A 958 -2.61 -34.21 22.58
N PRO A 959 -2.49 -34.44 23.89
CA PRO A 959 -2.35 -35.79 24.43
C PRO A 959 -3.47 -36.71 23.95
N ALA A 960 -3.14 -37.92 23.52
CA ALA A 960 -4.15 -38.88 23.09
C ALA A 960 -5.09 -39.26 24.26
N GLY A 961 -6.40 -39.34 23.97
CA GLY A 961 -7.45 -39.65 24.96
C GLY A 961 -8.24 -38.43 25.46
N GLU A 962 -7.75 -37.22 25.21
CA GLU A 962 -8.50 -35.97 25.44
C GLU A 962 -9.79 -35.95 24.61
N GLN A 963 -10.84 -35.28 25.13
CA GLN A 963 -12.13 -35.16 24.46
C GLN A 963 -12.26 -33.87 23.64
N THR A 964 -11.39 -32.88 23.91
CA THR A 964 -11.36 -31.57 23.23
C THR A 964 -9.91 -31.15 22.97
N ALA A 965 -9.71 -30.10 22.18
CA ALA A 965 -8.38 -29.60 21.84
C ALA A 965 -7.78 -28.62 22.85
N VAL A 966 -8.52 -28.28 23.92
CA VAL A 966 -8.14 -27.26 24.92
C VAL A 966 -6.81 -27.57 25.59
N ASN A 967 -6.55 -28.85 25.91
CA ASN A 967 -5.38 -29.29 26.68
C ASN A 967 -4.13 -29.55 25.82
N GLY A 968 -4.09 -29.06 24.58
CA GLY A 968 -2.90 -29.17 23.73
C GLY A 968 -1.84 -28.12 24.01
N ARG A 969 -0.78 -28.14 23.20
CA ARG A 969 0.29 -27.13 23.21
C ARG A 969 0.88 -26.89 21.82
N TRP A 970 1.42 -25.69 21.61
CA TRP A 970 2.19 -25.37 20.41
C TRP A 970 3.57 -26.03 20.45
N VAL A 971 3.92 -26.74 19.39
CA VAL A 971 5.25 -27.33 19.18
C VAL A 971 5.82 -26.87 17.84
N LYS A 972 7.13 -26.61 17.81
CA LYS A 972 7.82 -26.15 16.61
C LYS A 972 7.82 -27.24 15.53
N GLY A 973 7.39 -26.89 14.33
CA GLY A 973 7.48 -27.71 13.13
C GLY A 973 8.90 -27.72 12.53
N PRO A 974 9.10 -28.40 11.39
CA PRO A 974 10.42 -28.55 10.79
C PRO A 974 10.95 -27.28 10.08
N GLY A 975 10.10 -26.29 9.81
CA GLY A 975 10.45 -24.97 9.29
C GLY A 975 11.17 -24.98 7.93
N SER A 976 12.01 -23.98 7.69
CA SER A 976 12.68 -23.76 6.40
C SER A 976 13.57 -24.92 5.95
N ASN A 977 14.15 -25.69 6.90
CA ASN A 977 14.99 -26.85 6.58
C ASN A 977 14.24 -27.91 5.78
N PHE A 978 12.93 -28.07 6.04
CA PHE A 978 12.07 -29.01 5.32
C PHE A 978 11.92 -28.62 3.85
N PHE A 979 11.43 -27.40 3.59
CA PHE A 979 11.19 -26.93 2.23
C PHE A 979 12.49 -26.75 1.44
N ALA A 980 13.57 -26.29 2.08
CA ALA A 980 14.88 -26.24 1.45
C ALA A 980 15.37 -27.64 1.01
N SER A 981 15.14 -28.67 1.82
CA SER A 981 15.48 -30.06 1.48
C SER A 981 14.64 -30.58 0.30
N LEU A 982 13.34 -30.26 0.26
CA LEU A 982 12.48 -30.62 -0.86
C LEU A 982 12.93 -29.91 -2.16
N GLU A 983 13.15 -28.59 -2.12
CA GLU A 983 13.52 -27.82 -3.32
C GLU A 983 14.92 -28.19 -3.85
N GLN A 984 15.84 -28.58 -2.97
CA GLN A 984 17.15 -29.09 -3.39
C GLN A 984 17.03 -30.35 -4.26
N GLN A 985 16.00 -31.18 -4.05
CA GLN A 985 15.82 -32.45 -4.75
C GLN A 985 14.83 -32.36 -5.92
N LEU A 986 13.75 -31.59 -5.75
CA LEU A 986 12.64 -31.51 -6.69
C LEU A 986 12.63 -30.22 -7.53
N GLY A 987 13.52 -29.27 -7.22
CA GLY A 987 13.47 -27.91 -7.77
C GLY A 987 12.38 -27.06 -7.10
N LYS A 988 12.10 -25.88 -7.65
CA LYS A 988 11.06 -24.98 -7.12
C LYS A 988 9.71 -25.68 -7.14
N LEU A 989 9.01 -25.67 -6.01
CA LEU A 989 7.74 -26.38 -5.85
C LEU A 989 6.55 -25.47 -6.18
N PRO A 990 5.55 -25.96 -6.96
CA PRO A 990 4.33 -25.22 -7.25
C PRO A 990 3.33 -25.39 -6.09
N ILE A 991 3.60 -24.75 -4.96
CA ILE A 991 2.79 -24.84 -3.73
C ILE A 991 1.84 -23.64 -3.60
N ILE A 992 0.63 -23.87 -3.09
CA ILE A 992 -0.25 -22.86 -2.49
C ILE A 992 -0.28 -23.15 -0.99
N ALA A 993 0.09 -22.18 -0.16
CA ALA A 993 0.06 -22.31 1.29
C ALA A 993 -1.33 -21.95 1.81
N GLU A 994 -2.02 -22.89 2.45
CA GLU A 994 -3.22 -22.59 3.23
C GLU A 994 -2.79 -21.94 4.55
N ASP A 995 -2.96 -20.63 4.64
CA ASP A 995 -2.58 -19.77 5.77
C ASP A 995 -3.81 -19.05 6.36
N LEU A 996 -4.86 -19.80 6.67
CA LEU A 996 -6.07 -19.29 7.32
C LEU A 996 -6.03 -19.46 8.85
N GLY A 997 -6.91 -18.75 9.55
CA GLY A 997 -7.01 -18.76 11.01
C GLY A 997 -6.01 -17.82 11.70
N LEU A 998 -5.65 -18.13 12.95
CA LEU A 998 -4.64 -17.38 13.71
C LEU A 998 -3.23 -17.70 13.19
N ILE A 999 -2.77 -16.88 12.24
CA ILE A 999 -1.44 -16.99 11.64
C ILE A 999 -0.45 -16.13 12.41
N THR A 1000 0.64 -16.76 12.85
CA THR A 1000 1.75 -16.06 13.49
C THR A 1000 2.66 -15.43 12.43
N PRO A 1001 3.35 -14.33 12.75
CA PRO A 1001 4.26 -13.69 11.82
C PRO A 1001 5.34 -14.64 11.25
N GLU A 1002 5.76 -15.66 12.02
CA GLU A 1002 6.72 -16.68 11.61
C GLU A 1002 6.20 -17.59 10.48
N VAL A 1003 4.89 -17.85 10.42
CA VAL A 1003 4.26 -18.63 9.34
C VAL A 1003 4.27 -17.83 8.04
N GLU A 1004 3.96 -16.53 8.12
CA GLU A 1004 4.06 -15.63 6.97
C GLU A 1004 5.49 -15.58 6.43
N ASP A 1005 6.47 -15.54 7.32
CA ASP A 1005 7.89 -15.54 6.93
C ASP A 1005 8.29 -16.82 6.20
N LEU A 1006 7.88 -17.98 6.73
CA LEU A 1006 8.16 -19.27 6.10
C LEU A 1006 7.55 -19.34 4.69
N LYS A 1007 6.30 -18.90 4.54
CA LYS A 1007 5.62 -18.82 3.24
C LYS A 1007 6.36 -17.87 2.28
N ASN A 1008 6.74 -16.69 2.76
CA ASN A 1008 7.38 -15.65 1.97
C ASN A 1008 8.82 -16.00 1.57
N GLU A 1009 9.56 -16.73 2.42
CA GLU A 1009 10.93 -17.20 2.15
C GLU A 1009 10.99 -18.08 0.89
N PHE A 1010 9.99 -18.93 0.69
CA PHE A 1010 9.89 -19.82 -0.49
C PHE A 1010 8.94 -19.28 -1.57
N HIS A 1011 8.45 -18.05 -1.42
CA HIS A 1011 7.54 -17.37 -2.36
C HIS A 1011 6.23 -18.11 -2.65
N TYR A 1012 5.73 -18.89 -1.69
CA TYR A 1012 4.44 -19.58 -1.84
C TYR A 1012 3.29 -18.58 -1.70
N PRO A 1013 2.30 -18.57 -2.61
CA PRO A 1013 1.11 -17.74 -2.46
C PRO A 1013 0.27 -18.22 -1.28
N GLY A 1014 -0.20 -17.28 -0.47
CA GLY A 1014 -1.17 -17.52 0.59
C GLY A 1014 -2.60 -17.52 0.06
N MET A 1015 -3.55 -17.89 0.90
CA MET A 1015 -4.98 -17.91 0.61
C MET A 1015 -5.69 -16.72 1.25
N LYS A 1016 -6.67 -16.18 0.53
CA LYS A 1016 -7.61 -15.18 1.05
C LYS A 1016 -9.02 -15.64 0.72
N VAL A 1017 -9.84 -15.85 1.75
CA VAL A 1017 -11.23 -16.31 1.60
C VAL A 1017 -12.16 -15.15 1.91
N LEU A 1018 -12.98 -14.74 0.93
CA LEU A 1018 -13.82 -13.54 1.06
C LEU A 1018 -14.85 -13.67 2.18
N HIS A 1019 -15.43 -14.86 2.39
CA HIS A 1019 -16.34 -15.11 3.52
C HIS A 1019 -15.72 -14.77 4.89
N PHE A 1020 -14.38 -14.78 5.02
CA PHE A 1020 -13.67 -14.42 6.25
C PHE A 1020 -13.11 -12.99 6.21
N ALA A 1021 -12.71 -12.52 5.04
CA ALA A 1021 -11.98 -11.26 4.91
C ALA A 1021 -12.88 -10.03 4.89
N LEU A 1022 -14.15 -10.19 4.50
CA LEU A 1022 -15.11 -9.10 4.40
C LEU A 1022 -15.82 -8.93 5.74
N VAL A 1023 -15.23 -8.15 6.64
CA VAL A 1023 -15.74 -7.91 8.00
C VAL A 1023 -16.09 -6.44 8.18
N CYS A 1024 -17.17 -6.18 8.92
CA CYS A 1024 -17.61 -4.84 9.29
C CYS A 1024 -17.07 -4.47 10.65
N ASP A 1025 -16.52 -3.27 10.77
CA ASP A 1025 -16.15 -2.72 12.07
C ASP A 1025 -17.38 -2.23 12.85
N GLU A 1026 -17.18 -1.90 14.13
CA GLU A 1026 -18.22 -1.36 15.03
C GLU A 1026 -18.81 0.00 14.56
N SER A 1027 -18.27 0.60 13.51
CA SER A 1027 -18.81 1.80 12.85
C SER A 1027 -19.70 1.50 11.65
N GLY A 1028 -19.89 0.23 11.27
CA GLY A 1028 -20.62 -0.17 10.08
C GLY A 1028 -19.82 0.04 8.78
N CYS A 1029 -18.51 0.25 8.89
CA CYS A 1029 -17.61 0.37 7.74
C CYS A 1029 -16.89 -0.95 7.51
N CYS A 1030 -16.81 -1.36 6.24
CA CYS A 1030 -16.15 -2.60 5.87
C CYS A 1030 -14.64 -2.35 5.90
N ALA A 1031 -13.90 -3.23 6.58
CA ALA A 1031 -12.44 -3.15 6.57
C ALA A 1031 -11.94 -3.26 5.12
N PRO A 1032 -10.92 -2.48 4.71
CA PRO A 1032 -10.40 -2.57 3.35
C PRO A 1032 -9.86 -3.99 3.10
N PHE A 1033 -10.33 -4.64 2.04
CA PHE A 1033 -9.82 -5.94 1.61
C PHE A 1033 -8.42 -5.76 1.01
N ILE A 1034 -7.39 -6.01 1.83
CA ILE A 1034 -5.99 -5.93 1.40
C ILE A 1034 -5.59 -7.27 0.79
N CYS A 1035 -5.20 -7.24 -0.48
CA CYS A 1035 -4.84 -8.44 -1.23
C CYS A 1035 -3.53 -8.27 -1.98
N GLU A 1036 -2.62 -9.21 -1.78
CA GLU A 1036 -1.31 -9.22 -2.41
C GLU A 1036 -1.37 -9.92 -3.77
N LYS A 1037 -0.48 -9.57 -4.71
CA LYS A 1037 -0.38 -10.30 -5.98
C LYS A 1037 -0.05 -11.78 -5.79
N ASN A 1038 0.88 -12.10 -4.89
CA ASN A 1038 1.24 -13.50 -4.58
C ASN A 1038 0.23 -14.13 -3.61
N SER A 1039 -1.03 -14.19 -4.02
CA SER A 1039 -2.12 -14.80 -3.25
C SER A 1039 -3.10 -15.52 -4.18
N VAL A 1040 -3.86 -16.42 -3.58
CA VAL A 1040 -4.99 -17.11 -4.20
C VAL A 1040 -6.27 -16.69 -3.47
N VAL A 1041 -7.17 -16.02 -4.18
CA VAL A 1041 -8.45 -15.57 -3.62
C VAL A 1041 -9.53 -16.60 -3.90
N TYR A 1042 -10.36 -16.87 -2.89
CA TYR A 1042 -11.55 -17.71 -2.95
C TYR A 1042 -12.75 -16.90 -2.48
N THR A 1043 -13.94 -17.14 -3.04
CA THR A 1043 -15.19 -16.71 -2.42
C THR A 1043 -15.37 -17.45 -1.08
N GLY A 1044 -15.46 -18.78 -1.18
CA GLY A 1044 -15.40 -19.76 -0.10
C GLY A 1044 -14.55 -20.96 -0.53
N THR A 1045 -14.20 -21.83 0.42
CA THR A 1045 -13.55 -23.11 0.18
C THR A 1045 -14.58 -24.26 0.23
N HIS A 1046 -14.12 -25.51 0.32
CA HIS A 1046 -15.00 -26.67 0.47
C HIS A 1046 -15.61 -26.79 1.89
N ASP A 1047 -14.99 -26.16 2.88
CA ASP A 1047 -15.44 -26.12 4.28
C ASP A 1047 -16.45 -25.01 4.54
N ASN A 1048 -16.45 -23.97 3.70
CA ASN A 1048 -17.40 -22.88 3.78
C ASN A 1048 -18.77 -23.33 3.26
N ASP A 1049 -19.81 -22.60 3.68
CA ASP A 1049 -21.07 -22.67 2.96
C ASP A 1049 -20.90 -22.10 1.53
N THR A 1050 -21.87 -22.37 0.66
CA THR A 1050 -22.04 -21.62 -0.58
C THR A 1050 -22.19 -20.13 -0.28
N THR A 1051 -21.76 -19.27 -1.20
CA THR A 1051 -21.88 -17.81 -1.03
C THR A 1051 -23.32 -17.37 -0.80
N LEU A 1052 -24.29 -18.04 -1.42
CA LEU A 1052 -25.71 -17.75 -1.19
C LEU A 1052 -26.15 -18.19 0.21
N GLY A 1053 -25.77 -19.39 0.63
CA GLY A 1053 -26.07 -19.91 1.97
C GLY A 1053 -25.45 -19.04 3.07
N TRP A 1054 -24.17 -18.72 2.94
CA TRP A 1054 -23.44 -17.79 3.81
C TRP A 1054 -24.13 -16.43 3.91
N TYR A 1055 -24.50 -15.84 2.77
CA TYR A 1055 -25.17 -14.54 2.75
C TYR A 1055 -26.53 -14.58 3.45
N LYS A 1056 -27.32 -15.66 3.27
CA LYS A 1056 -28.64 -15.79 3.90
C LYS A 1056 -28.55 -16.04 5.41
N THR A 1057 -27.59 -16.84 5.85
CA THR A 1057 -27.54 -17.37 7.22
C THR A 1057 -26.67 -16.54 8.15
N GLU A 1058 -25.50 -16.09 7.68
CA GLU A 1058 -24.54 -15.33 8.49
C GLU A 1058 -24.74 -13.83 8.29
N VAL A 1059 -24.64 -13.34 7.03
CA VAL A 1059 -24.76 -11.91 6.73
C VAL A 1059 -26.19 -11.42 6.96
N GLY A 1060 -27.19 -12.17 6.50
CA GLY A 1060 -28.60 -11.82 6.62
C GLY A 1060 -29.14 -11.87 8.06
N ALA A 1061 -28.42 -12.47 9.00
CA ALA A 1061 -28.78 -12.47 10.42
C ALA A 1061 -28.47 -11.12 11.10
N ASP A 1062 -27.61 -10.28 10.50
CA ASP A 1062 -27.22 -8.97 11.01
C ASP A 1062 -27.45 -7.88 9.94
N ALA A 1063 -28.39 -6.98 10.21
CA ALA A 1063 -28.78 -5.93 9.26
C ALA A 1063 -27.65 -4.94 8.94
N ASP A 1064 -26.78 -4.65 9.92
CA ASP A 1064 -25.65 -3.72 9.74
C ASP A 1064 -24.55 -4.41 8.92
N TYR A 1065 -24.31 -5.70 9.16
CA TYR A 1065 -23.40 -6.51 8.35
C TYR A 1065 -23.86 -6.58 6.89
N ALA A 1066 -25.15 -6.88 6.67
CA ALA A 1066 -25.75 -6.93 5.34
C ALA A 1066 -25.67 -5.58 4.61
N ALA A 1067 -25.97 -4.47 5.29
CA ALA A 1067 -25.89 -3.14 4.71
C ALA A 1067 -24.46 -2.81 4.24
N CYS A 1068 -23.46 -3.14 5.04
CA CYS A 1068 -22.07 -2.89 4.68
C CYS A 1068 -21.59 -3.74 3.50
N ILE A 1069 -21.88 -5.05 3.50
CA ILE A 1069 -21.53 -5.93 2.37
C ILE A 1069 -22.22 -5.46 1.09
N ASN A 1070 -23.50 -5.06 1.17
CA ASN A 1070 -24.24 -4.52 0.04
C ASN A 1070 -23.62 -3.22 -0.49
N GLN A 1071 -23.21 -2.31 0.41
CA GLN A 1071 -22.54 -1.07 0.02
C GLN A 1071 -21.20 -1.34 -0.67
N MET A 1072 -20.39 -2.24 -0.12
CA MET A 1072 -19.07 -2.58 -0.65
C MET A 1072 -19.14 -3.30 -2.00
N LEU A 1073 -20.15 -4.14 -2.21
CA LEU A 1073 -20.37 -4.85 -3.47
C LEU A 1073 -21.28 -4.08 -4.46
N HIS A 1074 -21.66 -2.84 -4.13
CA HIS A 1074 -22.56 -1.98 -4.91
C HIS A 1074 -23.89 -2.66 -5.30
N LEU A 1075 -24.54 -3.33 -4.34
CA LEU A 1075 -25.80 -4.02 -4.53
C LEU A 1075 -26.98 -3.06 -4.38
N GLU A 1076 -27.70 -2.79 -5.48
CA GLU A 1076 -28.85 -1.86 -5.49
C GLU A 1076 -30.22 -2.56 -5.35
N ASN A 1077 -30.36 -3.88 -5.61
CA ASN A 1077 -31.59 -4.66 -5.37
C ASN A 1077 -31.33 -6.19 -5.28
N THR A 1078 -31.40 -6.79 -4.08
CA THR A 1078 -30.84 -8.12 -3.78
C THR A 1078 -31.64 -9.33 -4.32
N GLY A 1079 -31.31 -9.77 -5.54
CA GLY A 1079 -31.58 -11.13 -6.01
C GLY A 1079 -30.44 -12.11 -5.62
N PRO A 1080 -30.71 -13.41 -5.39
CA PRO A 1080 -29.68 -14.44 -5.12
C PRO A 1080 -28.54 -14.50 -6.14
N GLU A 1081 -28.83 -14.22 -7.42
CA GLU A 1081 -27.79 -14.19 -8.46
C GLU A 1081 -26.88 -12.96 -8.38
N GLU A 1082 -27.38 -11.83 -7.89
CA GLU A 1082 -26.58 -10.59 -7.81
C GLU A 1082 -25.48 -10.72 -6.77
N ILE A 1083 -25.77 -11.30 -5.60
CA ILE A 1083 -24.76 -11.48 -4.55
C ILE A 1083 -23.63 -12.41 -5.00
N CYS A 1084 -23.95 -13.58 -5.56
CA CYS A 1084 -22.93 -14.53 -6.00
C CYS A 1084 -22.04 -13.93 -7.08
N TRP A 1085 -22.62 -13.32 -8.12
CA TRP A 1085 -21.83 -12.81 -9.24
C TRP A 1085 -21.06 -11.53 -8.93
N ASN A 1086 -21.56 -10.67 -8.04
CA ASN A 1086 -20.80 -9.50 -7.59
C ASN A 1086 -19.67 -9.91 -6.63
N MET A 1087 -19.86 -10.94 -5.81
CA MET A 1087 -18.76 -11.52 -5.02
C MET A 1087 -17.68 -12.14 -5.93
N ILE A 1088 -18.09 -12.84 -7.00
CA ILE A 1088 -17.15 -13.39 -8.00
C ILE A 1088 -16.45 -12.25 -8.76
N ASP A 1089 -17.15 -11.20 -9.20
CA ASP A 1089 -16.53 -10.04 -9.87
C ASP A 1089 -15.54 -9.32 -8.94
N PHE A 1090 -15.89 -9.16 -7.66
CA PHE A 1090 -15.00 -8.63 -6.62
C PHE A 1090 -13.73 -9.47 -6.46
N ALA A 1091 -13.87 -10.81 -6.38
CA ALA A 1091 -12.72 -11.71 -6.36
C ALA A 1091 -11.84 -11.57 -7.61
N TYR A 1092 -12.45 -11.46 -8.80
CA TYR A 1092 -11.72 -11.31 -10.07
C TYR A 1092 -11.03 -9.95 -10.18
N ALA A 1093 -11.64 -8.89 -9.66
CA ALA A 1093 -11.08 -7.53 -9.62
C ALA A 1093 -9.90 -7.41 -8.65
N SER A 1094 -9.79 -8.32 -7.67
CA SER A 1094 -8.71 -8.29 -6.69
C SER A 1094 -7.30 -8.30 -7.33
N ASN A 1095 -6.34 -7.84 -6.54
CA ASN A 1095 -4.93 -7.81 -6.92
C ASN A 1095 -4.28 -9.20 -6.98
N ALA A 1096 -4.90 -10.24 -6.39
CA ALA A 1096 -4.38 -11.60 -6.43
C ALA A 1096 -4.15 -12.10 -7.85
N ASN A 1097 -3.02 -12.78 -8.04
CA ASN A 1097 -2.71 -13.43 -9.31
C ASN A 1097 -3.68 -14.58 -9.58
N THR A 1098 -4.03 -15.39 -8.59
CA THR A 1098 -4.95 -16.51 -8.82
C THR A 1098 -6.28 -16.31 -8.11
N VAL A 1099 -7.38 -16.67 -8.77
CA VAL A 1099 -8.72 -16.71 -8.18
C VAL A 1099 -9.33 -18.09 -8.42
N ILE A 1100 -9.89 -18.71 -7.38
CA ILE A 1100 -10.59 -19.99 -7.47
C ILE A 1100 -12.00 -19.84 -6.92
N ILE A 1101 -12.99 -20.27 -7.70
CA ILE A 1101 -14.40 -20.18 -7.34
C ILE A 1101 -14.99 -21.59 -7.19
N PRO A 1102 -15.64 -21.95 -6.07
CA PRO A 1102 -16.46 -23.16 -5.99
C PRO A 1102 -17.50 -23.21 -7.11
N LEU A 1103 -17.66 -24.36 -7.75
CA LEU A 1103 -18.65 -24.51 -8.83
C LEU A 1103 -20.07 -24.17 -8.34
N GLN A 1104 -20.39 -24.45 -7.08
CA GLN A 1104 -21.65 -24.09 -6.45
C GLN A 1104 -21.95 -22.59 -6.50
N ASP A 1105 -20.93 -21.74 -6.31
CA ASP A 1105 -21.08 -20.28 -6.30
C ASP A 1105 -21.35 -19.75 -7.71
N ALA A 1106 -20.64 -20.28 -8.72
CA ALA A 1106 -20.87 -19.95 -10.12
C ALA A 1106 -22.27 -20.39 -10.60
N LEU A 1107 -22.84 -21.40 -9.94
CA LEU A 1107 -24.21 -21.89 -10.15
C LEU A 1107 -25.24 -21.21 -9.23
N CYS A 1108 -24.81 -20.36 -8.30
CA CYS A 1108 -25.64 -19.68 -7.31
C CYS A 1108 -26.53 -20.64 -6.49
N LEU A 1109 -25.98 -21.80 -6.11
CA LEU A 1109 -26.68 -22.79 -5.27
C LEU A 1109 -26.63 -22.38 -3.79
N ASP A 1110 -27.63 -22.83 -3.04
CA ASP A 1110 -27.80 -22.56 -1.60
C ASP A 1110 -27.12 -23.64 -0.72
N SER A 1111 -27.28 -23.57 0.60
CA SER A 1111 -26.64 -24.47 1.58
C SER A 1111 -26.83 -25.97 1.34
N ASP A 1112 -27.89 -26.39 0.64
CA ASP A 1112 -28.11 -27.80 0.25
C ASP A 1112 -27.00 -28.34 -0.68
N ALA A 1113 -26.24 -27.45 -1.33
CA ALA A 1113 -25.12 -27.79 -2.20
C ALA A 1113 -23.75 -27.73 -1.51
N ARG A 1114 -23.71 -27.45 -0.20
CA ARG A 1114 -22.48 -27.36 0.57
C ARG A 1114 -21.72 -28.68 0.53
N MET A 1115 -20.40 -28.61 0.35
CA MET A 1115 -19.56 -29.80 0.21
C MET A 1115 -19.24 -30.45 1.56
N ASN A 1116 -18.92 -29.64 2.57
CA ASN A 1116 -18.59 -30.11 3.91
C ASN A 1116 -19.07 -29.13 4.98
N ILE A 1117 -19.51 -29.68 6.11
CA ILE A 1117 -19.76 -28.96 7.36
C ILE A 1117 -18.70 -29.41 8.38
N PRO A 1118 -17.68 -28.58 8.67
CA PRO A 1118 -16.62 -28.93 9.61
C PRO A 1118 -17.15 -29.39 10.98
N GLY A 1119 -16.50 -30.39 11.58
CA GLY A 1119 -16.85 -30.91 12.90
C GLY A 1119 -18.06 -31.86 12.93
N THR A 1120 -18.62 -32.25 11.78
CA THR A 1120 -19.75 -33.19 11.70
C THR A 1120 -19.35 -34.54 11.10
N VAL A 1121 -20.08 -35.61 11.47
CA VAL A 1121 -19.88 -36.97 10.95
C VAL A 1121 -21.13 -37.41 10.18
N GLY A 1122 -20.95 -37.78 8.91
CA GLY A 1122 -22.03 -38.18 8.00
C GLY A 1122 -22.73 -36.99 7.32
N GLY A 1123 -23.23 -37.21 6.10
CA GLY A 1123 -23.91 -36.19 5.29
C GLY A 1123 -23.01 -35.29 4.44
N ASN A 1124 -21.69 -35.31 4.67
CA ASN A 1124 -20.70 -34.53 3.90
C ASN A 1124 -20.26 -35.23 2.61
N TRP A 1125 -19.64 -34.47 1.70
CA TRP A 1125 -19.01 -34.94 0.45
C TRP A 1125 -19.97 -35.51 -0.58
N GLN A 1126 -21.27 -35.40 -0.34
CA GLN A 1126 -22.30 -36.02 -1.15
C GLN A 1126 -22.69 -35.17 -2.36
N TRP A 1127 -22.47 -33.85 -2.35
CA TRP A 1127 -22.99 -32.97 -3.40
C TRP A 1127 -22.52 -33.37 -4.81
N ARG A 1128 -23.47 -33.38 -5.76
CA ARG A 1128 -23.23 -33.60 -7.19
C ARG A 1128 -23.87 -32.51 -8.04
N CYS A 1129 -23.12 -32.06 -9.03
CA CYS A 1129 -23.57 -31.18 -10.08
C CYS A 1129 -24.45 -31.96 -11.07
N ARG A 1130 -25.63 -31.40 -11.37
CA ARG A 1130 -26.48 -31.93 -12.43
C ARG A 1130 -25.96 -31.51 -13.80
N LYS A 1131 -26.15 -32.36 -14.81
CA LYS A 1131 -25.56 -32.17 -16.13
C LYS A 1131 -26.07 -30.91 -16.83
N GLU A 1132 -27.33 -30.57 -16.60
CA GLU A 1132 -28.03 -29.42 -17.16
C GLU A 1132 -27.49 -28.07 -16.68
N TYR A 1133 -26.75 -28.03 -15.56
CA TYR A 1133 -26.21 -26.79 -15.01
C TYR A 1133 -24.98 -26.27 -15.77
N LEU A 1134 -24.21 -27.16 -16.41
CA LEU A 1134 -23.00 -26.81 -17.16
C LEU A 1134 -23.33 -26.31 -18.58
N THR A 1135 -24.06 -25.20 -18.67
CA THR A 1135 -24.56 -24.66 -19.93
C THR A 1135 -23.51 -23.85 -20.70
N PRO A 1136 -23.66 -23.71 -22.04
CA PRO A 1136 -22.86 -22.77 -22.82
C PRO A 1136 -22.98 -21.31 -22.34
N GLY A 1137 -24.15 -20.91 -21.80
CA GLY A 1137 -24.39 -19.56 -21.28
C GLY A 1137 -23.54 -19.26 -20.03
N LEU A 1138 -23.48 -20.21 -19.09
CA LEU A 1138 -22.60 -20.11 -17.92
C LEU A 1138 -21.13 -20.00 -18.34
N ALA A 1139 -20.70 -20.83 -19.29
CA ALA A 1139 -19.33 -20.78 -19.81
C ALA A 1139 -19.00 -19.41 -20.42
N ALA A 1140 -19.91 -18.85 -21.21
CA ALA A 1140 -19.73 -17.52 -21.81
C ALA A 1140 -19.65 -16.40 -20.75
N ARG A 1141 -20.46 -16.48 -19.67
CA ARG A 1141 -20.44 -15.50 -18.57
C ARG A 1141 -19.10 -15.51 -17.83
N LEU A 1142 -18.60 -16.70 -17.46
CA LEU A 1142 -17.28 -16.87 -16.85
C LEU A 1142 -16.15 -16.38 -17.77
N ALA A 1143 -16.23 -16.68 -19.08
CA ALA A 1143 -15.24 -16.24 -20.06
C ALA A 1143 -15.19 -14.72 -20.21
N ALA A 1144 -16.35 -14.05 -20.23
CA ALA A 1144 -16.43 -12.59 -20.28
C ALA A 1144 -15.79 -11.95 -19.04
N LEU A 1145 -16.00 -12.55 -17.87
CA LEU A 1145 -15.42 -12.08 -16.61
C LEU A 1145 -13.89 -12.23 -16.59
N ALA A 1146 -13.38 -13.39 -17.01
CA ALA A 1146 -11.95 -13.63 -17.14
C ALA A 1146 -11.30 -12.63 -18.12
N GLY A 1147 -11.95 -12.36 -19.25
CA GLY A 1147 -11.51 -11.37 -20.23
C GLY A 1147 -11.47 -9.94 -19.69
N ARG A 1148 -12.51 -9.51 -18.97
CA ARG A 1148 -12.61 -8.17 -18.34
C ARG A 1148 -11.44 -7.91 -17.39
N HIS A 1149 -11.08 -8.89 -16.56
CA HIS A 1149 -10.08 -8.76 -15.50
C HIS A 1149 -8.69 -9.29 -15.88
N LYS A 1150 -8.47 -9.62 -17.17
CA LYS A 1150 -7.21 -10.12 -17.74
C LYS A 1150 -6.68 -11.37 -17.03
N ARG A 1151 -7.54 -12.37 -16.81
CA ARG A 1151 -7.22 -13.67 -16.18
C ARG A 1151 -7.16 -14.80 -17.19
#